data_AF-K7G5W1-F1
#
_entry.id   AF-K7G5W1-F1
#
_cell.length_a   1.000
_cell.length_b   1.000
_cell.length_c   1.000
_cell.angle_alpha   90.00
_cell.angle_beta   90.00
_cell.angle_gamma   90.00
#
_symmetry.space_group_name_H-M   'P 1'
#
loop_
_entity.id
_entity.type
_entity.pdbx_description
1 polymer ?
#
loop_
_entity_poly.entity_id
_entity_poly.type
_entity_poly.pdbx_seq_one_letter_code
_entity_poly.pdbx_strand_id
1 'polypeptide(L)'
;LGHVLGFILASRLILPRASELKKAGHRRKASPEGCRLQQGGGLLRRDSRGTLLQRQVDDPPASSFLFVGVMTAQKYLQNRAVAAYRTWSKTIPGKVEFFSSEGSDTSIPIPIVPLPGVDDSYPPQKKSFMMLKYMHDNYLDKYEWFMRADDDVYIKGDRLESFLRSLNSSEPLFLGQTGLGTTEEMGKLALEPGENFCMGGPGVIMSREVLRRMVPHIGQCLREMYTTHEDVEVGRCVRRFAGVQCVWSYEMQQLFYENYEQNKKGYIKDLRNSKIHRAITLHPNKNPPYQYRLHSYMLSRKIAELRYRTIQLHREIVLMSKYSNAEIHKDDLQLGIPPSFMRFQPRQREEVLEWEFLTGKYLYSAADGQPPRRGMDSSQRQALDDIVMQVMEMINANAKTRGRIIDFKEIQYGYRRVNPMYGAEYVLDLLLLYKKHKGKKMTVPVRRHAYLQQTFSKIQFMEHEEIDAKELASKINQDSGSLSFLSNSLKMFVPFQLSGSKAERKEPKDRKINILIPLSGRFDMFARFMGNFEKTCLIPSQNVKLVVLLFNSDSNPDKAKQIELMRDYRVKYPKADMQILPVSGEFSRALALEVGSSQFKNESLLFFCDVDLVFTSEFLQRCRSNTVLGQQIYFPVIFSQYDPKIVYNGKVPSDNHFAFTQKTGFWRNYGFGITCIYKGDLLRAGGFDVSIQGWGLEDVDLFNKVIQAGLKTFRSQEIGVVHVHHPVFCDPNLDPKQYKMCLGSKASTYGSTQQLAELWFEKNDPNFGKSSNTNGSVRTA
;
A
#
# COMPACT_ATOMS: atom_id res chain seq x y z
N LEU A 1 -11.20 -3.73 -42.94
CA LEU A 1 -12.05 -2.56 -43.28
C LEU A 1 -13.42 -2.54 -42.59
N GLY A 2 -14.10 -3.68 -42.38
CA GLY A 2 -15.43 -3.73 -41.74
C GLY A 2 -15.53 -3.16 -40.31
N HIS A 3 -14.46 -3.24 -39.50
CA HIS A 3 -14.45 -2.65 -38.15
C HIS A 3 -14.30 -1.12 -38.12
N VAL A 4 -13.73 -0.51 -39.16
CA VAL A 4 -13.56 0.95 -39.24
C VAL A 4 -14.84 1.63 -39.72
N LEU A 5 -15.57 1.00 -40.66
CA LEU A 5 -16.88 1.47 -41.14
C LEU A 5 -17.97 1.38 -40.05
N GLY A 6 -17.93 0.34 -39.21
CA GLY A 6 -18.87 0.18 -38.09
C GLY A 6 -18.74 1.27 -37.02
N PHE A 7 -17.52 1.77 -36.77
CA PHE A 7 -17.27 2.81 -35.77
C PHE A 7 -17.71 4.21 -36.26
N ILE A 8 -17.55 4.49 -37.56
CA ILE A 8 -17.95 5.76 -38.16
C ILE A 8 -19.49 5.88 -38.21
N LEU A 9 -20.21 4.79 -38.50
CA LEU A 9 -21.69 4.78 -38.48
C LEU A 9 -22.28 4.91 -37.07
N ALA A 10 -21.66 4.29 -36.05
CA ALA A 10 -22.09 4.44 -34.67
C ALA A 10 -21.85 5.85 -34.12
N SER A 11 -20.80 6.54 -34.56
CA SER A 11 -20.49 7.92 -34.15
C SER A 11 -21.46 8.98 -34.71
N ARG A 12 -22.26 8.67 -35.74
CA ARG A 12 -23.32 9.55 -36.26
C ARG A 12 -24.69 9.36 -35.58
N LEU A 13 -24.90 8.29 -34.81
CA LEU A 13 -26.19 7.95 -34.17
C LEU A 13 -26.23 8.21 -32.65
N ILE A 14 -25.14 8.69 -32.04
CA ILE A 14 -25.04 8.98 -30.60
C ILE A 14 -24.56 10.42 -30.35
N LEU A 15 -25.20 11.39 -31.02
CA LEU A 15 -25.20 12.78 -30.60
C LEU A 15 -26.65 13.27 -30.65
N PRO A 16 -27.24 13.78 -29.56
CA PRO A 16 -28.54 14.43 -29.64
C PRO A 16 -28.40 15.68 -30.51
N ARG A 17 -29.19 15.75 -31.59
CA ARG A 17 -29.37 16.99 -32.35
C ARG A 17 -29.94 18.05 -31.39
N ALA A 18 -29.19 19.12 -31.17
CA ALA A 18 -29.57 20.26 -30.32
C ALA A 18 -30.79 21.07 -30.84
N SER A 19 -31.53 20.57 -31.83
CA SER A 19 -32.63 21.27 -32.51
C SER A 19 -34.04 20.82 -32.10
N GLU A 20 -34.22 19.86 -31.18
CA GLU A 20 -35.56 19.34 -30.82
C GLU A 20 -36.04 19.62 -29.37
N LEU A 21 -35.37 20.48 -28.61
CA LEU A 21 -35.82 20.91 -27.26
C LEU A 21 -36.59 22.25 -27.27
N LYS A 22 -37.47 22.47 -28.25
CA LYS A 22 -38.25 23.72 -28.36
C LYS A 22 -39.78 23.58 -28.32
N LYS A 23 -40.33 22.44 -27.86
CA LYS A 23 -41.79 22.28 -27.67
C LYS A 23 -42.14 21.52 -26.39
N ALA A 24 -41.87 22.10 -25.22
CA ALA A 24 -42.63 21.84 -23.99
C ALA A 24 -42.25 22.89 -22.93
N GLY A 25 -43.03 23.96 -22.84
CA GLY A 25 -42.81 25.01 -21.85
C GLY A 25 -43.69 26.22 -22.14
N HIS A 26 -44.93 26.19 -21.65
CA HIS A 26 -45.86 27.31 -21.73
C HIS A 26 -45.40 28.51 -20.87
N ARG A 27 -45.21 29.63 -21.58
CA ARG A 27 -45.39 31.07 -21.22
C ARG A 27 -45.53 31.47 -19.74
N ARG A 28 -44.59 32.33 -19.29
CA ARG A 28 -44.93 33.65 -18.70
C ARG A 28 -43.99 34.72 -19.27
N LYS A 29 -44.57 35.87 -19.63
CA LYS A 29 -43.98 37.00 -20.37
C LYS A 29 -42.92 37.75 -19.54
N ALA A 30 -41.84 38.18 -20.20
CA ALA A 30 -41.00 39.28 -19.75
C ALA A 30 -41.05 40.38 -20.82
N SER A 31 -41.25 41.63 -20.37
CA SER A 31 -41.14 42.83 -21.21
C SER A 31 -39.70 43.40 -21.13
N PRO A 32 -39.22 44.12 -22.15
CA PRO A 32 -37.80 44.29 -22.39
C PRO A 32 -37.31 45.71 -22.10
N GLU A 33 -36.25 45.87 -21.31
CA GLU A 33 -35.37 47.04 -21.45
C GLU A 33 -33.90 46.66 -21.20
N GLY A 34 -33.12 46.75 -22.27
CA GLY A 34 -31.88 47.52 -22.33
C GLY A 34 -30.74 47.16 -21.38
N CYS A 35 -29.80 46.36 -21.89
CA CYS A 35 -28.44 46.29 -21.37
C CYS A 35 -27.76 47.68 -21.38
N ARG A 36 -27.32 48.15 -20.22
CA ARG A 36 -26.13 49.01 -20.08
C ARG A 36 -25.29 48.54 -18.90
N LEU A 37 -24.00 48.33 -19.19
CA LEU A 37 -22.93 48.09 -18.23
C LEU A 37 -22.75 49.32 -17.32
N GLN A 38 -22.84 49.13 -16.01
CA GLN A 38 -22.22 50.01 -15.03
C GLN A 38 -21.52 49.18 -13.95
N GLN A 39 -20.25 49.51 -13.75
CA GLN A 39 -19.48 49.22 -12.56
C GLN A 39 -20.19 49.83 -11.33
N GLY A 40 -20.28 49.07 -10.24
CA GLY A 40 -20.65 49.55 -8.91
C GLY A 40 -20.26 48.45 -7.92
N GLY A 41 -19.34 48.65 -6.98
CA GLY A 41 -19.27 49.80 -6.08
C GLY A 41 -20.29 49.57 -4.98
N GLY A 42 -19.89 48.86 -3.91
CA GLY A 42 -20.76 48.54 -2.79
C GLY A 42 -21.29 49.81 -2.12
N LEU A 43 -22.61 49.94 -2.03
CA LEU A 43 -23.24 50.98 -1.23
C LEU A 43 -23.20 50.59 0.25
N LEU A 44 -22.32 51.26 0.99
CA LEU A 44 -22.34 51.34 2.45
C LEU A 44 -23.47 52.28 2.89
N ARG A 45 -24.44 51.76 3.64
CA ARG A 45 -25.37 52.59 4.42
C ARG A 45 -24.97 52.48 5.89
N ARG A 46 -24.49 53.59 6.44
CA ARG A 46 -23.92 53.72 7.80
C ARG A 46 -25.02 54.20 8.74
N ASP A 47 -25.24 53.48 9.83
CA ASP A 47 -26.03 53.99 10.96
C ASP A 47 -25.12 54.66 11.99
N SER A 48 -25.69 55.52 12.81
CA SER A 48 -25.07 56.58 13.63
C SER A 48 -24.14 56.09 14.75
N ARG A 49 -23.81 54.80 14.81
CA ARG A 49 -22.86 54.19 15.76
C ARG A 49 -21.87 53.19 15.16
N GLY A 50 -21.77 53.10 13.82
CA GLY A 50 -20.60 52.51 13.16
C GLY A 50 -20.35 51.01 13.38
N THR A 51 -21.38 50.16 13.43
CA THR A 51 -21.23 48.70 13.50
C THR A 51 -21.96 48.01 12.34
N LEU A 52 -21.26 47.13 11.60
CA LEU A 52 -21.77 46.34 10.47
C LEU A 52 -22.50 45.09 10.99
N LEU A 53 -23.82 45.00 10.76
CA LEU A 53 -24.59 43.75 10.94
C LEU A 53 -24.62 42.98 9.63
N GLN A 54 -23.82 41.92 9.55
CA GLN A 54 -23.85 40.95 8.46
C GLN A 54 -24.98 39.95 8.76
N ARG A 55 -26.02 39.91 7.92
CA ARG A 55 -27.09 38.92 8.03
C ARG A 55 -26.54 37.57 7.55
N GLN A 56 -25.96 36.80 8.47
CA GLN A 56 -25.64 35.39 8.25
C GLN A 56 -26.93 34.62 8.01
N VAL A 57 -26.97 33.87 6.92
CA VAL A 57 -27.83 32.68 6.86
C VAL A 57 -27.08 31.64 7.69
N ASP A 58 -27.49 31.48 8.94
CA ASP A 58 -26.91 30.50 9.85
C ASP A 58 -27.30 29.09 9.39
N ASP A 59 -26.36 28.40 8.73
CA ASP A 59 -26.32 26.94 8.83
C ASP A 59 -26.00 26.59 10.30
N PRO A 60 -26.80 25.75 10.99
CA PRO A 60 -26.51 25.41 12.37
C PRO A 60 -25.14 24.71 12.45
N PRO A 61 -24.33 25.01 13.49
CA PRO A 61 -22.99 24.45 13.62
C PRO A 61 -23.05 22.92 13.66
N ALA A 62 -22.21 22.25 12.86
CA ALA A 62 -22.13 20.80 12.69
C ALA A 62 -21.85 19.98 13.99
N SER A 63 -21.79 20.62 15.17
CA SER A 63 -21.48 19.98 16.46
C SER A 63 -22.67 19.32 17.18
N SER A 64 -23.91 19.54 16.72
CA SER A 64 -25.15 19.12 17.41
C SER A 64 -26.00 18.10 16.64
N PHE A 65 -25.42 17.30 15.74
CA PHE A 65 -26.20 16.39 14.89
C PHE A 65 -26.42 15.01 15.53
N LEU A 66 -25.35 14.30 15.92
CA LEU A 66 -25.42 12.94 16.46
C LEU A 66 -24.68 12.80 17.80
N PHE A 67 -25.35 12.22 18.81
CA PHE A 67 -24.72 11.78 20.06
C PHE A 67 -24.56 10.25 20.07
N VAL A 68 -23.35 9.75 20.28
CA VAL A 68 -23.06 8.31 20.34
C VAL A 68 -22.62 7.94 21.76
N GLY A 69 -23.42 7.12 22.44
CA GLY A 69 -23.04 6.45 23.68
C GLY A 69 -22.43 5.09 23.39
N VAL A 70 -21.15 4.94 23.71
CA VAL A 70 -20.41 3.68 23.57
C VAL A 70 -20.39 2.95 24.90
N MET A 71 -21.09 1.83 24.99
CA MET A 71 -21.12 1.01 26.18
C MET A 71 -19.84 0.17 26.29
N THR A 72 -19.18 0.21 27.44
CA THR A 72 -17.95 -0.55 27.72
C THR A 72 -17.90 -1.01 29.19
N ALA A 73 -16.77 -1.55 29.61
CA ALA A 73 -16.51 -2.03 30.97
C ALA A 73 -15.08 -1.64 31.37
N GLN A 74 -14.80 -1.60 32.68
CA GLN A 74 -13.50 -1.21 33.23
C GLN A 74 -12.33 -1.94 32.55
N LYS A 75 -12.47 -3.25 32.34
CA LYS A 75 -11.45 -4.10 31.71
C LYS A 75 -11.17 -3.78 30.22
N TYR A 76 -12.04 -3.04 29.55
CA TYR A 76 -11.91 -2.72 28.13
C TYR A 76 -11.54 -1.27 27.85
N LEU A 77 -11.51 -0.41 28.88
CA LEU A 77 -11.19 1.01 28.73
C LEU A 77 -9.79 1.22 28.13
N GLN A 78 -8.78 0.51 28.63
CA GLN A 78 -7.39 0.66 28.17
C GLN A 78 -7.12 0.02 26.80
N ASN A 79 -8.04 -0.80 26.27
CA ASN A 79 -7.85 -1.53 25.01
C ASN A 79 -8.87 -1.16 23.92
N ARG A 80 -10.09 -1.69 23.95
CA ARG A 80 -11.11 -1.50 22.92
C ARG A 80 -11.64 -0.07 22.88
N ALA A 81 -11.93 0.52 24.04
CA ALA A 81 -12.46 1.89 24.10
C ALA A 81 -11.44 2.90 23.56
N VAL A 82 -10.16 2.80 23.96
CA VAL A 82 -9.06 3.60 23.39
C VAL A 82 -8.92 3.37 21.88
N ALA A 83 -9.09 2.14 21.39
CA ALA A 83 -9.05 1.85 19.96
C ALA A 83 -10.20 2.52 19.19
N ALA A 84 -11.43 2.43 19.68
CA ALA A 84 -12.59 3.15 19.14
C ALA A 84 -12.37 4.68 19.15
N TYR A 85 -11.88 5.22 20.26
CA TYR A 85 -11.64 6.65 20.43
C TYR A 85 -10.54 7.20 19.49
N ARG A 86 -9.46 6.44 19.29
CA ARG A 86 -8.36 6.84 18.40
C ARG A 86 -8.68 6.63 16.91
N THR A 87 -9.76 5.92 16.58
CA THR A 87 -10.13 5.58 15.21
C THR A 87 -11.42 6.30 14.77
N TRP A 88 -12.55 5.62 14.78
CA TRP A 88 -13.78 6.11 14.16
C TRP A 88 -14.52 7.19 14.95
N SER A 89 -14.34 7.30 16.27
CA SER A 89 -15.14 8.25 17.08
C SER A 89 -14.94 9.70 16.64
N LYS A 90 -13.73 10.02 16.16
CA LYS A 90 -13.37 11.35 15.64
C LYS A 90 -14.04 11.70 14.33
N THR A 91 -14.62 10.72 13.63
CA THR A 91 -15.31 10.92 12.36
C THR A 91 -16.81 11.22 12.51
N ILE A 92 -17.33 11.15 13.75
CA ILE A 92 -18.74 11.37 14.03
C ILE A 92 -19.05 12.87 14.01
N PRO A 93 -20.09 13.32 13.28
CA PRO A 93 -20.57 14.71 13.31
C PRO A 93 -21.36 15.01 14.59
N GLY A 94 -20.65 15.11 15.71
CA GLY A 94 -21.25 15.39 17.02
C GLY A 94 -20.37 14.92 18.17
N LYS A 95 -20.97 14.26 19.16
CA LYS A 95 -20.26 13.88 20.39
C LYS A 95 -20.30 12.38 20.63
N VAL A 96 -19.18 11.84 21.13
CA VAL A 96 -19.02 10.44 21.51
C VAL A 96 -18.55 10.37 22.95
N GLU A 97 -19.27 9.64 23.81
CA GLU A 97 -18.90 9.38 25.20
C GLU A 97 -18.91 7.88 25.49
N PHE A 98 -18.00 7.42 26.35
CA PHE A 98 -17.84 6.03 26.73
C PHE A 98 -18.43 5.78 28.11
N PHE A 99 -19.41 4.89 28.20
CA PHE A 99 -20.16 4.61 29.41
C PHE A 99 -19.66 3.32 30.08
N SER A 100 -19.25 3.44 31.34
CA SER A 100 -18.67 2.35 32.14
C SER A 100 -19.29 2.31 33.54
N SER A 101 -18.91 1.32 34.36
CA SER A 101 -19.38 1.20 35.75
C SER A 101 -18.91 2.35 36.65
N GLU A 102 -19.60 2.58 37.77
CA GLU A 102 -19.35 3.68 38.71
C GLU A 102 -17.90 3.74 39.21
N GLY A 103 -17.29 2.59 39.49
CA GLY A 103 -15.91 2.48 39.98
C GLY A 103 -14.84 2.48 38.88
N SER A 104 -15.17 2.92 37.66
CA SER A 104 -14.23 2.87 36.53
C SER A 104 -13.12 3.92 36.63
N ASP A 105 -11.95 3.58 36.11
CA ASP A 105 -10.79 4.46 36.04
C ASP A 105 -10.99 5.54 34.96
N THR A 106 -11.16 6.79 35.39
CA THR A 106 -11.34 7.96 34.54
C THR A 106 -10.04 8.69 34.18
N SER A 107 -8.88 8.19 34.63
CA SER A 107 -7.57 8.79 34.30
C SER A 107 -7.14 8.56 32.84
N ILE A 108 -7.81 7.62 32.17
CA ILE A 108 -7.56 7.26 30.77
C ILE A 108 -7.99 8.43 29.87
N PRO A 109 -7.19 8.85 28.86
CA PRO A 109 -7.46 10.03 28.04
C PRO A 109 -8.53 9.78 26.97
N ILE A 110 -9.72 9.37 27.38
CA ILE A 110 -10.94 9.21 26.58
C ILE A 110 -12.13 9.79 27.38
N PRO A 111 -13.21 10.26 26.73
CA PRO A 111 -14.36 10.86 27.43
C PRO A 111 -15.21 9.78 28.10
N ILE A 112 -14.88 9.43 29.35
CA ILE A 112 -15.56 8.39 30.15
C ILE A 112 -16.65 9.00 31.01
N VAL A 113 -17.83 8.37 31.01
CA VAL A 113 -18.94 8.65 31.92
C VAL A 113 -19.16 7.42 32.81
N PRO A 114 -18.72 7.45 34.08
CA PRO A 114 -19.06 6.42 35.05
C PRO A 114 -20.54 6.56 35.45
N LEU A 115 -21.33 5.50 35.29
CA LEU A 115 -22.76 5.53 35.59
C LEU A 115 -23.02 5.18 37.07
N PRO A 116 -23.66 6.07 37.87
CA PRO A 116 -23.92 5.82 39.28
C PRO A 116 -24.82 4.60 39.52
N GLY A 117 -24.45 3.75 40.47
CA GLY A 117 -25.19 2.54 40.83
C GLY A 117 -25.19 1.46 39.74
N VAL A 118 -24.29 1.52 38.76
CA VAL A 118 -24.16 0.54 37.68
C VAL A 118 -22.82 -0.19 37.77
N ASP A 119 -22.86 -1.52 37.66
CA ASP A 119 -21.69 -2.39 37.65
C ASP A 119 -21.36 -2.92 36.24
N ASP A 120 -20.34 -3.79 36.16
CA ASP A 120 -19.92 -4.45 34.91
C ASP A 120 -20.53 -5.86 34.74
N SER A 121 -21.61 -6.17 35.46
CA SER A 121 -22.29 -7.47 35.39
C SER A 121 -22.88 -7.71 34.00
N TYR A 122 -22.76 -8.96 33.52
CA TYR A 122 -23.29 -9.38 32.23
C TYR A 122 -24.53 -10.26 32.43
N PRO A 123 -25.63 -10.03 31.70
CA PRO A 123 -25.83 -9.02 30.65
C PRO A 123 -26.04 -7.58 31.16
N PRO A 124 -25.63 -6.54 30.41
CA PRO A 124 -25.54 -5.16 30.90
C PRO A 124 -26.87 -4.39 30.82
N GLN A 125 -27.98 -4.99 31.25
CA GLN A 125 -29.33 -4.42 31.07
C GLN A 125 -29.47 -3.04 31.73
N LYS A 126 -29.12 -2.94 33.01
CA LYS A 126 -29.17 -1.67 33.76
C LYS A 126 -28.29 -0.60 33.13
N LYS A 127 -27.10 -0.99 32.64
CA LYS A 127 -26.12 -0.06 32.05
C LYS A 127 -26.68 0.62 30.80
N SER A 128 -27.29 -0.12 29.89
CA SER A 128 -27.85 0.47 28.66
C SER A 128 -28.99 1.45 28.93
N PHE A 129 -29.93 1.08 29.81
CA PHE A 129 -31.00 2.00 30.21
C PHE A 129 -30.47 3.25 30.92
N MET A 130 -29.50 3.09 31.83
CA MET A 130 -28.90 4.24 32.52
C MET A 130 -28.08 5.13 31.59
N MET A 131 -27.43 4.56 30.57
CA MET A 131 -26.79 5.31 29.49
C MET A 131 -27.82 6.11 28.68
N LEU A 132 -28.93 5.49 28.25
CA LEU A 132 -30.02 6.17 27.52
C LEU A 132 -30.65 7.28 28.36
N LYS A 133 -30.86 7.03 29.66
CA LYS A 133 -31.31 8.04 30.61
C LYS A 133 -30.34 9.21 30.70
N TYR A 134 -29.04 8.95 30.85
CA TYR A 134 -28.03 10.01 30.92
C TYR A 134 -27.98 10.84 29.63
N MET A 135 -28.03 10.19 28.45
CA MET A 135 -28.06 10.87 27.16
C MET A 135 -29.28 11.80 27.04
N HIS A 136 -30.45 11.34 27.45
CA HIS A 136 -31.66 12.14 27.48
C HIS A 136 -31.54 13.30 28.46
N ASP A 137 -31.24 13.03 29.73
CA ASP A 137 -31.26 14.04 30.80
C ASP A 137 -30.26 15.19 30.55
N ASN A 138 -29.16 14.94 29.85
CA ASN A 138 -28.09 15.93 29.62
C ASN A 138 -28.06 16.52 28.20
N TYR A 139 -28.58 15.79 27.21
CA TYR A 139 -28.33 16.07 25.79
C TYR A 139 -29.56 16.00 24.87
N LEU A 140 -30.76 15.66 25.37
CA LEU A 140 -31.96 15.50 24.53
C LEU A 140 -32.19 16.68 23.58
N ASP A 141 -32.19 17.90 24.11
CA ASP A 141 -32.46 19.11 23.32
C ASP A 141 -31.27 19.58 22.49
N LYS A 142 -30.09 19.00 22.71
CA LYS A 142 -28.83 19.39 22.06
C LYS A 142 -28.51 18.58 20.80
N TYR A 143 -29.09 17.38 20.62
CA TYR A 143 -28.77 16.49 19.50
C TYR A 143 -30.03 15.97 18.82
N GLU A 144 -30.01 15.84 17.49
CA GLU A 144 -31.15 15.32 16.72
C GLU A 144 -31.26 13.79 16.78
N TRP A 145 -30.10 13.13 16.82
CA TRP A 145 -29.98 11.68 16.78
C TRP A 145 -29.14 11.17 17.94
N PHE A 146 -29.50 9.99 18.43
CA PHE A 146 -28.81 9.28 19.50
C PHE A 146 -28.48 7.87 19.04
N MET A 147 -27.29 7.38 19.37
CA MET A 147 -26.87 6.03 19.03
C MET A 147 -26.27 5.31 20.23
N ARG A 148 -26.75 4.10 20.50
CA ARG A 148 -26.15 3.13 21.42
C ARG A 148 -25.24 2.20 20.62
N ALA A 149 -23.98 2.11 21.01
CA ALA A 149 -22.95 1.31 20.34
C ALA A 149 -22.14 0.48 21.34
N ASP A 150 -21.63 -0.68 20.92
CA ASP A 150 -20.69 -1.48 21.72
C ASP A 150 -19.23 -1.02 21.49
N ASP A 151 -18.33 -1.33 22.42
CA ASP A 151 -16.90 -0.98 22.31
C ASP A 151 -16.13 -1.72 21.20
N ASP A 152 -16.73 -2.75 20.61
CA ASP A 152 -16.20 -3.55 19.52
C ASP A 152 -16.90 -3.29 18.18
N VAL A 153 -17.65 -2.20 18.02
CA VAL A 153 -18.13 -1.77 16.68
C VAL A 153 -17.11 -0.86 16.00
N TYR A 154 -17.08 -0.90 14.67
CA TYR A 154 -16.45 0.14 13.84
C TYR A 154 -17.51 0.91 13.05
N ILE A 155 -17.57 2.24 13.21
CA ILE A 155 -18.58 3.10 12.58
C ILE A 155 -17.93 3.96 11.48
N LYS A 156 -18.58 4.11 10.33
CA LYS A 156 -18.19 5.08 9.31
C LYS A 156 -19.01 6.36 9.47
N GLY A 157 -18.44 7.35 10.16
CA GLY A 157 -19.17 8.56 10.54
C GLY A 157 -19.74 9.34 9.35
N ASP A 158 -18.97 9.47 8.28
CA ASP A 158 -19.39 10.13 7.03
C ASP A 158 -20.61 9.46 6.38
N ARG A 159 -20.64 8.13 6.36
CA ARG A 159 -21.76 7.37 5.81
C ARG A 159 -22.97 7.36 6.73
N LEU A 160 -22.73 7.28 8.04
CA LEU A 160 -23.78 7.36 9.04
C LEU A 160 -24.49 8.72 8.96
N GLU A 161 -23.71 9.80 8.83
CA GLU A 161 -24.23 11.15 8.65
C GLU A 161 -25.08 11.26 7.39
N SER A 162 -24.54 10.87 6.24
CA SER A 162 -25.27 10.92 4.97
C SER A 162 -26.57 10.10 5.00
N PHE A 163 -26.58 8.99 5.74
CA PHE A 163 -27.77 8.18 5.93
C PHE A 163 -28.81 8.89 6.80
N LEU A 164 -28.42 9.40 7.98
CA LEU A 164 -29.34 10.06 8.90
C LEU A 164 -29.89 11.39 8.39
N ARG A 165 -29.10 12.15 7.61
CA ARG A 165 -29.57 13.38 6.95
C ARG A 165 -30.65 13.14 5.89
N SER A 166 -30.82 11.90 5.43
CA SER A 166 -31.90 11.54 4.51
C SER A 166 -33.23 11.22 5.20
N LEU A 167 -33.27 11.23 6.53
CA LEU A 167 -34.42 10.87 7.36
C LEU A 167 -34.92 12.07 8.17
N ASN A 168 -36.20 12.07 8.53
CA ASN A 168 -36.79 13.11 9.38
C ASN A 168 -36.59 12.78 10.87
N SER A 169 -35.72 13.54 11.55
CA SER A 169 -35.41 13.37 12.99
C SER A 169 -36.58 13.72 13.92
N SER A 170 -37.63 14.39 13.43
CA SER A 170 -38.82 14.74 14.22
C SER A 170 -39.80 13.57 14.38
N GLU A 171 -39.72 12.56 13.51
CA GLU A 171 -40.53 11.35 13.59
C GLU A 171 -39.91 10.36 14.59
N PRO A 172 -40.71 9.55 15.30
CA PRO A 172 -40.19 8.50 16.16
C PRO A 172 -39.58 7.39 15.29
N LEU A 173 -38.24 7.35 15.20
CA LEU A 173 -37.51 6.41 14.37
C LEU A 173 -36.55 5.58 15.23
N PHE A 174 -36.69 4.26 15.11
CA PHE A 174 -35.87 3.27 15.79
C PHE A 174 -35.17 2.36 14.77
N LEU A 175 -33.87 2.57 14.59
CA LEU A 175 -33.09 2.01 13.47
C LEU A 175 -31.95 1.14 13.98
N GLY A 176 -31.65 0.08 13.24
CA GLY A 176 -30.56 -0.84 13.54
C GLY A 176 -30.76 -2.14 12.76
N GLN A 177 -29.92 -3.13 13.02
CA GLN A 177 -30.12 -4.45 12.44
C GLN A 177 -31.26 -5.16 13.16
N THR A 178 -32.30 -5.56 12.44
CA THR A 178 -33.46 -6.24 13.05
C THR A 178 -33.11 -7.64 13.53
N GLY A 179 -33.44 -7.94 14.79
CA GLY A 179 -33.38 -9.27 15.41
C GLY A 179 -34.78 -9.87 15.60
N LEU A 180 -34.85 -11.20 15.46
CA LEU A 180 -36.04 -12.02 15.70
C LEU A 180 -35.79 -13.13 16.75
N GLY A 181 -34.58 -13.18 17.29
CA GLY A 181 -34.06 -14.34 18.02
C GLY A 181 -33.54 -15.44 17.08
N THR A 182 -32.60 -16.24 17.58
CA THR A 182 -32.14 -17.44 16.89
C THR A 182 -33.20 -18.55 16.97
N THR A 183 -33.10 -19.58 16.13
CA THR A 183 -34.00 -20.76 16.19
C THR A 183 -33.94 -21.48 17.56
N GLU A 184 -32.83 -21.35 18.28
CA GLU A 184 -32.59 -21.94 19.61
C GLU A 184 -33.13 -21.06 20.77
N GLU A 185 -33.42 -19.79 20.47
CA GLU A 185 -33.99 -18.78 21.37
C GLU A 185 -35.46 -18.46 21.06
N MET A 186 -36.02 -19.08 20.02
CA MET A 186 -37.43 -18.94 19.64
C MET A 186 -38.31 -19.41 20.81
N GLY A 187 -39.06 -18.48 21.41
CA GLY A 187 -39.86 -18.71 22.62
C GLY A 187 -39.19 -18.33 23.94
N LYS A 188 -37.87 -18.09 23.98
CA LYS A 188 -37.13 -17.60 25.18
C LYS A 188 -37.08 -16.08 25.29
N LEU A 189 -37.29 -15.38 24.18
CA LEU A 189 -37.23 -13.91 24.13
C LEU A 189 -38.56 -13.22 24.48
N ALA A 190 -39.63 -13.98 24.73
CA ALA A 190 -40.98 -13.46 25.02
C ALA A 190 -41.38 -12.35 24.02
N LEU A 191 -41.26 -12.65 22.73
CA LEU A 191 -41.69 -11.79 21.62
C LEU A 191 -43.00 -12.34 21.05
N GLU A 192 -44.00 -11.48 20.87
CA GLU A 192 -45.25 -11.84 20.20
C GLU A 192 -45.06 -12.00 18.67
N PRO A 193 -45.94 -12.72 17.97
CA PRO A 193 -45.88 -12.83 16.52
C PRO A 193 -45.90 -11.46 15.84
N GLY A 194 -44.83 -11.13 15.11
CA GLY A 194 -44.67 -9.84 14.43
C GLY A 194 -43.86 -8.79 15.22
N GLU A 195 -43.44 -9.11 16.44
CA GLU A 195 -42.52 -8.27 17.22
C GLU A 195 -41.06 -8.45 16.77
N ASN A 196 -40.30 -7.38 16.91
CA ASN A 196 -38.89 -7.34 16.57
C ASN A 196 -38.13 -6.37 17.50
N PHE A 197 -36.81 -6.44 17.47
CA PHE A 197 -35.92 -5.51 18.17
C PHE A 197 -34.73 -5.14 17.29
N CYS A 198 -34.01 -4.08 17.66
CA CYS A 198 -32.73 -3.75 17.00
C CYS A 198 -31.60 -4.39 17.80
N MET A 199 -30.77 -5.21 17.16
CA MET A 199 -29.64 -5.87 17.81
C MET A 199 -28.61 -4.85 18.29
N GLY A 200 -28.13 -5.02 19.53
CA GLY A 200 -27.24 -4.07 20.18
C GLY A 200 -25.88 -3.90 19.50
N GLY A 201 -25.22 -5.01 19.13
CA GLY A 201 -23.83 -5.06 18.67
C GLY A 201 -23.48 -4.12 17.51
N PRO A 202 -24.17 -4.24 16.34
CA PRO A 202 -23.97 -3.34 15.20
C PRO A 202 -24.33 -1.87 15.49
N GLY A 203 -24.99 -1.60 16.61
CA GLY A 203 -25.44 -0.30 17.05
C GLY A 203 -26.92 -0.03 16.74
N VAL A 204 -27.53 0.74 17.64
CA VAL A 204 -28.96 1.08 17.64
C VAL A 204 -29.11 2.60 17.63
N ILE A 205 -29.89 3.13 16.70
CA ILE A 205 -30.11 4.56 16.53
C ILE A 205 -31.55 4.90 16.91
N MET A 206 -31.70 5.99 17.64
CA MET A 206 -32.97 6.55 18.10
C MET A 206 -33.03 8.01 17.68
N SER A 207 -34.16 8.43 17.11
CA SER A 207 -34.43 9.86 16.97
C SER A 207 -34.65 10.50 18.34
N ARG A 208 -34.47 11.82 18.43
CA ARG A 208 -34.78 12.59 19.65
C ARG A 208 -36.18 12.27 20.19
N GLU A 209 -37.15 12.12 19.30
CA GLU A 209 -38.54 11.85 19.67
C GLU A 209 -38.74 10.49 20.36
N VAL A 210 -37.96 9.47 19.98
CA VAL A 210 -38.00 8.15 20.65
C VAL A 210 -37.52 8.26 22.10
N LEU A 211 -36.38 8.92 22.34
CA LEU A 211 -35.87 9.11 23.70
C LEU A 211 -36.81 9.95 24.55
N ARG A 212 -37.36 11.04 24.00
CA ARG A 212 -38.30 11.93 24.70
C ARG A 212 -39.53 11.18 25.24
N ARG A 213 -40.05 10.22 24.48
CA ARG A 213 -41.21 9.41 24.88
C ARG A 213 -40.85 8.26 25.81
N MET A 214 -39.73 7.57 25.56
CA MET A 214 -39.37 6.35 26.26
C MET A 214 -38.71 6.61 27.62
N VAL A 215 -37.77 7.54 27.71
CA VAL A 215 -36.90 7.70 28.90
C VAL A 215 -37.64 8.01 30.20
N PRO A 216 -38.71 8.84 30.22
CA PRO A 216 -39.50 9.08 31.43
C PRO A 216 -40.03 7.80 32.10
N HIS A 217 -40.15 6.70 31.33
CA HIS A 217 -40.67 5.42 31.80
C HIS A 217 -39.59 4.36 32.06
N ILE A 218 -38.29 4.69 31.99
CA ILE A 218 -37.19 3.72 32.22
C ILE A 218 -37.29 3.02 33.57
N GLY A 219 -37.71 3.72 34.62
CA GLY A 219 -37.88 3.11 35.95
C GLY A 219 -38.93 1.98 35.94
N GLN A 220 -39.96 2.10 35.10
CA GLN A 220 -40.94 1.03 34.89
C GLN A 220 -40.34 -0.11 34.06
N CYS A 221 -39.65 0.21 32.95
CA CYS A 221 -38.99 -0.78 32.10
C CYS A 221 -37.97 -1.65 32.85
N LEU A 222 -37.20 -1.05 33.78
CA LEU A 222 -36.22 -1.78 34.59
C LEU A 222 -36.84 -2.73 35.62
N ARG A 223 -38.08 -2.47 36.07
CA ARG A 223 -38.79 -3.34 37.02
C ARG A 223 -39.57 -4.46 36.32
N GLU A 224 -39.97 -4.23 35.06
CA GLU A 224 -40.82 -5.12 34.27
C GLU A 224 -40.03 -5.77 33.11
N MET A 225 -38.83 -6.29 33.40
CA MET A 225 -38.03 -7.02 32.41
C MET A 225 -38.47 -8.49 32.29
N TYR A 226 -38.57 -9.01 31.07
CA TYR A 226 -39.00 -10.39 30.82
C TYR A 226 -37.84 -11.33 30.48
N THR A 227 -36.74 -10.79 29.98
CA THR A 227 -35.57 -11.55 29.51
C THR A 227 -34.30 -10.94 30.10
N THR A 228 -33.17 -11.64 29.94
CA THR A 228 -31.84 -11.13 30.27
C THR A 228 -31.19 -10.38 29.11
N HIS A 229 -31.82 -10.30 27.93
CA HIS A 229 -31.26 -9.69 26.72
C HIS A 229 -31.53 -8.19 26.70
N GLU A 230 -30.48 -7.38 26.84
CA GLU A 230 -30.59 -5.91 26.95
C GLU A 230 -31.23 -5.25 25.73
N ASP A 231 -30.85 -5.65 24.52
CA ASP A 231 -31.39 -5.09 23.27
C ASP A 231 -32.88 -5.41 23.06
N VAL A 232 -33.31 -6.60 23.50
CA VAL A 232 -34.73 -7.00 23.53
C VAL A 232 -35.52 -6.14 24.51
N GLU A 233 -35.02 -5.93 25.73
CA GLU A 233 -35.71 -5.10 26.73
C GLU A 233 -35.78 -3.61 26.32
N VAL A 234 -34.71 -3.07 25.73
CA VAL A 234 -34.72 -1.71 25.17
C VAL A 234 -35.76 -1.62 24.05
N GLY A 235 -35.78 -2.59 23.12
CA GLY A 235 -36.79 -2.64 22.06
C GLY A 235 -38.23 -2.71 22.59
N ARG A 236 -38.47 -3.51 23.63
CA ARG A 236 -39.79 -3.63 24.29
C ARG A 236 -40.21 -2.30 24.94
N CYS A 237 -39.29 -1.62 25.62
CA CYS A 237 -39.54 -0.31 26.24
C CYS A 237 -39.88 0.76 25.17
N VAL A 238 -39.11 0.80 24.06
CA VAL A 238 -39.39 1.70 22.92
C VAL A 238 -40.76 1.42 22.32
N ARG A 239 -41.12 0.15 22.07
CA ARG A 239 -42.43 -0.24 21.55
C ARG A 239 -43.57 0.23 22.45
N ARG A 240 -43.44 0.00 23.75
CA ARG A 240 -44.48 0.32 24.74
C ARG A 240 -44.72 1.82 24.90
N PHE A 241 -43.65 2.63 24.94
CA PHE A 241 -43.76 4.05 25.31
C PHE A 241 -43.57 5.03 24.14
N ALA A 242 -42.75 4.68 23.15
CA ALA A 242 -42.60 5.49 21.94
C ALA A 242 -43.58 5.09 20.81
N GLY A 243 -44.18 3.90 20.89
CA GLY A 243 -45.18 3.42 19.92
C GLY A 243 -44.58 2.94 18.59
N VAL A 244 -43.27 2.66 18.57
CA VAL A 244 -42.55 2.23 17.35
C VAL A 244 -41.68 1.01 17.63
N GLN A 245 -41.39 0.23 16.59
CA GLN A 245 -40.53 -0.95 16.66
C GLN A 245 -39.32 -0.78 15.74
N CYS A 246 -38.38 -1.74 15.77
CA CYS A 246 -37.20 -1.67 14.92
C CYS A 246 -37.62 -1.73 13.45
N VAL A 247 -37.08 -0.84 12.61
CA VAL A 247 -37.42 -0.79 11.19
C VAL A 247 -37.13 -2.12 10.51
N TRP A 248 -38.17 -2.68 9.87
CA TRP A 248 -38.06 -3.94 9.13
C TRP A 248 -37.56 -3.68 7.70
N SER A 249 -36.26 -3.76 7.49
CA SER A 249 -35.69 -3.68 6.14
C SER A 249 -34.50 -4.61 5.98
N TYR A 250 -34.53 -5.40 4.90
CA TYR A 250 -33.42 -6.28 4.51
C TYR A 250 -32.11 -5.50 4.28
N GLU A 251 -32.20 -4.24 3.89
CA GLU A 251 -31.03 -3.38 3.70
C GLU A 251 -30.31 -3.08 5.03
N MET A 252 -31.04 -3.04 6.15
CA MET A 252 -30.43 -2.78 7.46
C MET A 252 -29.44 -3.88 7.86
N GLN A 253 -29.64 -5.14 7.43
CA GLN A 253 -28.68 -6.23 7.65
C GLN A 253 -27.34 -6.03 6.90
N GLN A 254 -27.36 -5.24 5.82
CA GLN A 254 -26.14 -4.93 5.06
C GLN A 254 -25.49 -3.62 5.53
N LEU A 255 -26.28 -2.66 6.02
CA LEU A 255 -25.80 -1.37 6.51
C LEU A 255 -25.27 -1.47 7.95
N PHE A 256 -26.00 -2.17 8.82
CA PHE A 256 -25.58 -2.50 10.17
C PHE A 256 -25.19 -3.95 10.17
N TYR A 257 -23.90 -4.23 9.96
CA TYR A 257 -23.44 -5.57 9.61
C TYR A 257 -22.94 -6.34 10.84
N GLU A 258 -23.69 -7.38 11.21
CA GLU A 258 -23.27 -8.43 12.14
C GLU A 258 -22.58 -9.59 11.41
N ASN A 259 -21.41 -10.01 11.89
CA ASN A 259 -20.76 -11.23 11.40
C ASN A 259 -21.07 -12.46 12.28
N TYR A 260 -21.94 -13.34 11.77
CA TYR A 260 -22.31 -14.61 12.41
C TYR A 260 -21.33 -15.78 12.16
N GLU A 261 -20.25 -15.60 11.39
CA GLU A 261 -19.31 -16.70 11.10
C GLU A 261 -18.59 -17.20 12.37
N GLN A 262 -18.69 -18.51 12.64
CA GLN A 262 -18.22 -19.17 13.88
C GLN A 262 -16.77 -18.87 14.25
N ASN A 263 -15.90 -18.61 13.27
CA ASN A 263 -14.48 -18.35 13.51
C ASN A 263 -14.14 -16.88 13.82
N LYS A 264 -15.09 -15.92 13.78
CA LYS A 264 -14.95 -14.45 14.01
C LYS A 264 -13.72 -13.73 13.38
N LYS A 265 -12.90 -14.46 12.61
CA LYS A 265 -11.75 -14.00 11.81
C LYS A 265 -12.18 -13.54 10.40
N GLY A 266 -13.47 -13.65 10.09
CA GLY A 266 -14.06 -13.70 8.73
C GLY A 266 -14.07 -12.42 7.90
N TYR A 267 -13.88 -11.24 8.49
CA TYR A 267 -13.81 -9.98 7.73
C TYR A 267 -12.50 -9.20 7.96
N ILE A 268 -11.62 -9.72 8.82
CA ILE A 268 -10.42 -9.01 9.29
C ILE A 268 -9.17 -9.43 8.51
N LYS A 269 -9.14 -10.69 8.06
CA LYS A 269 -8.04 -11.18 7.21
C LYS A 269 -8.12 -10.60 5.80
N ASP A 270 -9.33 -10.42 5.27
CA ASP A 270 -9.58 -9.87 3.95
C ASP A 270 -10.41 -8.56 4.03
N LEU A 271 -9.69 -7.44 4.01
CA LEU A 271 -10.26 -6.10 4.08
C LEU A 271 -10.93 -5.67 2.77
N ARG A 272 -10.70 -6.40 1.66
CA ARG A 272 -11.17 -6.07 0.31
C ARG A 272 -12.53 -6.72 -0.02
N ASN A 273 -13.37 -6.89 1.00
CA ASN A 273 -14.67 -7.53 0.89
C ASN A 273 -15.78 -6.50 0.62
N SER A 274 -16.63 -6.74 -0.38
CA SER A 274 -17.79 -5.88 -0.70
C SER A 274 -18.73 -5.60 0.48
N LYS A 275 -18.85 -6.52 1.46
CA LYS A 275 -19.65 -6.33 2.69
C LYS A 275 -19.08 -5.20 3.54
N ILE A 276 -17.76 -5.21 3.78
CA ILE A 276 -17.03 -4.16 4.48
C ILE A 276 -17.27 -2.82 3.81
N HIS A 277 -17.37 -2.79 2.48
CA HIS A 277 -17.56 -1.56 1.73
C HIS A 277 -18.96 -1.02 1.86
N ARG A 278 -19.99 -1.86 1.84
CA ARG A 278 -21.40 -1.44 1.87
C ARG A 278 -21.85 -0.98 3.25
N ALA A 279 -21.38 -1.65 4.31
CA ALA A 279 -21.80 -1.38 5.67
C ALA A 279 -21.45 0.05 6.15
N ILE A 280 -22.29 0.57 7.03
CA ILE A 280 -22.08 1.78 7.84
C ILE A 280 -21.39 1.37 9.15
N THR A 281 -21.88 0.31 9.80
CA THR A 281 -21.29 -0.25 11.01
C THR A 281 -20.83 -1.70 10.80
N LEU A 282 -19.73 -2.07 11.44
CA LEU A 282 -19.12 -3.40 11.34
C LEU A 282 -18.88 -3.95 12.75
N HIS A 283 -19.50 -5.09 13.06
CA HIS A 283 -19.39 -5.77 14.35
C HIS A 283 -19.28 -7.30 14.16
N PRO A 284 -18.58 -8.05 15.04
CA PRO A 284 -17.85 -7.62 16.27
C PRO A 284 -16.33 -7.53 16.09
N ASN A 285 -15.71 -6.39 16.40
CA ASN A 285 -14.28 -6.11 16.29
C ASN A 285 -13.54 -6.08 17.64
N LYS A 286 -13.40 -7.26 18.25
CA LYS A 286 -12.92 -7.39 19.65
C LYS A 286 -11.43 -7.15 19.88
N ASN A 287 -10.62 -7.03 18.82
CA ASN A 287 -9.16 -6.99 18.90
C ASN A 287 -8.62 -5.62 18.44
N PRO A 288 -7.99 -4.83 19.33
CA PRO A 288 -7.53 -3.47 19.02
C PRO A 288 -6.60 -3.36 17.80
N PRO A 289 -5.54 -4.18 17.63
CA PRO A 289 -4.78 -4.26 16.38
C PRO A 289 -5.62 -4.34 15.09
N TYR A 290 -6.75 -5.05 15.13
CA TYR A 290 -7.64 -5.17 13.98
C TYR A 290 -8.46 -3.91 13.72
N GLN A 291 -8.89 -3.21 14.77
CA GLN A 291 -9.49 -1.86 14.67
C GLN A 291 -8.56 -0.88 13.96
N TYR A 292 -7.29 -0.83 14.37
CA TYR A 292 -6.31 0.06 13.74
C TYR A 292 -6.03 -0.32 12.29
N ARG A 293 -5.91 -1.62 12.00
CA ARG A 293 -5.71 -2.10 10.62
C ARG A 293 -6.90 -1.77 9.72
N LEU A 294 -8.13 -1.97 10.21
CA LEU A 294 -9.36 -1.60 9.49
C LEU A 294 -9.44 -0.09 9.27
N HIS A 295 -9.13 0.71 10.30
CA HIS A 295 -9.12 2.17 10.19
C HIS A 295 -8.09 2.66 9.18
N SER A 296 -6.86 2.13 9.23
CA SER A 296 -5.80 2.43 8.26
C SER A 296 -6.24 2.12 6.83
N TYR A 297 -6.95 0.99 6.63
CA TYR A 297 -7.50 0.64 5.32
C TYR A 297 -8.56 1.64 4.84
N MET A 298 -9.49 2.05 5.72
CA MET A 298 -10.48 3.07 5.39
C MET A 298 -9.83 4.42 5.05
N LEU A 299 -8.79 4.83 5.78
CA LEU A 299 -8.01 6.04 5.49
C LEU A 299 -7.29 5.93 4.14
N SER A 300 -6.65 4.80 3.82
CA SER A 300 -6.01 4.58 2.51
C SER A 300 -7.01 4.73 1.36
N ARG A 301 -8.25 4.27 1.55
CA ARG A 301 -9.32 4.47 0.57
C ARG A 301 -9.74 5.94 0.46
N LYS A 302 -9.86 6.65 1.57
CA LYS A 302 -10.17 8.08 1.55
C LYS A 302 -9.07 8.88 0.84
N ILE A 303 -7.81 8.52 1.05
CA ILE A 303 -6.67 9.09 0.32
C ILE A 303 -6.81 8.82 -1.19
N ALA A 304 -7.18 7.60 -1.60
CA ALA A 304 -7.39 7.28 -3.01
C ALA A 304 -8.54 8.10 -3.64
N GLU A 305 -9.66 8.25 -2.93
CA GLU A 305 -10.81 9.07 -3.35
C GLU A 305 -10.40 10.54 -3.52
N LEU A 306 -9.70 11.11 -2.53
CA LEU A 306 -9.22 12.50 -2.58
C LEU A 306 -8.22 12.71 -3.72
N ARG A 307 -7.29 11.77 -3.93
CA ARG A 307 -6.36 11.80 -5.08
C ARG A 307 -7.09 11.79 -6.41
N TYR A 308 -8.11 10.94 -6.54
CA TYR A 308 -8.95 10.93 -7.73
C TYR A 308 -9.66 12.28 -7.93
N ARG A 309 -10.16 12.89 -6.86
CA ARG A 309 -10.76 14.23 -6.90
C ARG A 309 -9.75 15.28 -7.34
N THR A 310 -8.51 15.25 -6.85
CA THR A 310 -7.43 16.13 -7.30
C THR A 310 -7.18 15.99 -8.81
N ILE A 311 -7.14 14.76 -9.34
CA ILE A 311 -6.99 14.52 -10.78
C ILE A 311 -8.17 15.08 -11.58
N GLN A 312 -9.40 14.93 -11.09
CA GLN A 312 -10.58 15.53 -11.72
C GLN A 312 -10.47 17.06 -11.76
N LEU A 313 -10.04 17.69 -10.67
CA LEU A 313 -9.85 19.14 -10.62
C LEU A 313 -8.76 19.61 -11.58
N HIS A 314 -7.63 18.92 -11.68
CA HIS A 314 -6.60 19.24 -12.69
C HIS A 314 -7.15 19.15 -14.12
N ARG A 315 -8.00 18.15 -14.41
CA ARG A 315 -8.68 18.04 -15.71
C ARG A 315 -9.64 19.19 -15.95
N GLU A 316 -10.41 19.58 -14.94
CA GLU A 316 -11.31 20.73 -15.02
C GLU A 316 -10.53 22.03 -15.27
N ILE A 317 -9.39 22.25 -14.60
CA ILE A 317 -8.51 23.41 -14.83
C ILE A 317 -8.03 23.45 -16.29
N VAL A 318 -7.50 22.34 -16.81
CA VAL A 318 -7.01 22.24 -18.21
C VAL A 318 -8.14 22.40 -19.24
N LEU A 319 -9.36 22.02 -18.90
CA LEU A 319 -10.53 22.26 -19.77
C LEU A 319 -10.96 23.72 -19.71
N MET A 320 -11.02 24.31 -18.52
CA MET A 320 -11.44 25.70 -18.31
C MET A 320 -10.45 26.70 -18.90
N SER A 321 -9.15 26.41 -18.87
CA SER A 321 -8.11 27.21 -19.53
C SER A 321 -8.19 27.21 -21.06
N LYS A 322 -9.04 26.38 -21.67
CA LYS A 322 -9.36 26.53 -23.11
C LYS A 322 -10.39 27.63 -23.35
N TYR A 323 -11.15 27.98 -22.31
CA TYR A 323 -12.18 29.02 -22.34
C TYR A 323 -11.73 30.32 -21.66
N SER A 324 -10.70 30.26 -20.81
CA SER A 324 -10.01 31.42 -20.25
C SER A 324 -8.61 31.55 -20.85
N ASN A 325 -8.14 32.78 -21.09
CA ASN A 325 -6.73 33.02 -21.47
C ASN A 325 -5.76 32.88 -20.28
N ALA A 326 -6.03 31.94 -19.36
CA ALA A 326 -5.22 31.73 -18.17
C ALA A 326 -4.05 30.80 -18.47
N GLU A 327 -2.85 31.15 -17.98
CA GLU A 327 -1.69 30.27 -18.07
C GLU A 327 -1.89 29.02 -17.21
N ILE A 328 -1.52 27.86 -17.76
CA ILE A 328 -1.68 26.55 -17.10
C ILE A 328 -0.35 26.14 -16.48
N HIS A 329 -0.38 25.72 -15.22
CA HIS A 329 0.82 25.22 -14.57
C HIS A 329 1.25 23.87 -15.17
N LYS A 330 2.56 23.57 -15.18
CA LYS A 330 3.09 22.29 -15.72
C LYS A 330 2.48 21.07 -15.02
N ASP A 331 2.29 21.15 -13.71
CA ASP A 331 1.66 20.07 -12.92
C ASP A 331 0.21 19.79 -13.38
N ASP A 332 -0.57 20.83 -13.70
CA ASP A 332 -1.94 20.68 -14.23
C ASP A 332 -1.92 20.00 -15.61
N LEU A 333 -0.97 20.40 -16.47
CA LEU A 333 -0.79 19.77 -17.77
C LEU A 333 -0.37 18.31 -17.66
N GLN A 334 0.37 17.89 -16.63
CA GLN A 334 0.81 16.51 -16.49
C GLN A 334 -0.26 15.62 -15.85
N LEU A 335 -0.89 16.08 -14.77
CA LEU A 335 -1.89 15.32 -14.01
C LEU A 335 -3.29 15.40 -14.62
N GLY A 336 -3.60 16.50 -15.29
CA GLY A 336 -4.90 16.81 -15.89
C GLY A 336 -5.14 16.18 -17.26
N ILE A 337 -4.23 15.36 -17.80
CA ILE A 337 -4.44 14.73 -19.12
C ILE A 337 -5.40 13.53 -18.99
N PRO A 338 -6.47 13.44 -19.81
CA PRO A 338 -7.41 12.32 -19.80
C PRO A 338 -6.76 11.01 -20.28
N PRO A 339 -7.04 9.85 -19.65
CA PRO A 339 -6.44 8.57 -20.03
C PRO A 339 -6.70 8.24 -21.49
N SER A 340 -5.67 7.79 -22.21
CA SER A 340 -5.79 7.37 -23.61
C SER A 340 -4.72 6.35 -23.95
N PHE A 341 -5.13 5.24 -24.56
CA PHE A 341 -4.20 4.21 -25.04
C PHE A 341 -3.32 4.69 -26.21
N MET A 342 -3.72 5.77 -26.89
CA MET A 342 -3.04 6.38 -28.04
C MET A 342 -2.09 7.52 -27.65
N ARG A 343 -1.87 7.79 -26.35
CA ARG A 343 -1.13 8.97 -25.90
C ARG A 343 0.35 8.93 -26.30
N PHE A 344 0.97 7.76 -26.25
CA PHE A 344 2.36 7.56 -26.63
C PHE A 344 2.44 6.83 -27.96
N GLN A 345 3.12 7.43 -28.94
CA GLN A 345 3.36 6.85 -30.25
C GLN A 345 4.88 6.61 -30.39
N PRO A 346 5.34 5.35 -30.29
CA PRO A 346 6.75 5.03 -30.46
C PRO A 346 7.20 5.35 -31.88
N ARG A 347 8.35 5.99 -32.03
CA ARG A 347 9.00 6.25 -33.33
C ARG A 347 9.93 5.12 -33.73
N GLN A 348 10.50 4.44 -32.72
CA GLN A 348 11.42 3.31 -32.88
C GLN A 348 10.84 2.06 -32.21
N ARG A 349 11.30 0.88 -32.62
CA ARG A 349 10.79 -0.40 -32.08
C ARG A 349 11.10 -0.53 -30.59
N GLU A 350 12.26 -0.03 -30.18
CA GLU A 350 12.79 -0.07 -28.82
C GLU A 350 11.96 0.80 -27.86
N GLU A 351 11.19 1.76 -28.39
CA GLU A 351 10.30 2.62 -27.60
C GLU A 351 8.94 1.95 -27.32
N VAL A 352 8.61 0.83 -27.98
CA VAL A 352 7.31 0.17 -27.82
C VAL A 352 7.17 -0.38 -26.40
N LEU A 353 6.21 0.16 -25.65
CA LEU A 353 5.81 -0.39 -24.36
C LEU A 353 4.90 -1.60 -24.56
N GLU A 354 5.43 -2.79 -24.30
CA GLU A 354 4.73 -4.06 -24.45
C GLU A 354 3.59 -4.23 -23.44
N TRP A 355 2.54 -4.93 -23.90
CA TRP A 355 1.41 -5.33 -23.06
C TRP A 355 1.62 -6.75 -22.54
N GLU A 356 1.52 -6.93 -21.23
CA GLU A 356 1.43 -8.25 -20.61
C GLU A 356 -0.04 -8.71 -20.64
N PHE A 357 -0.28 -9.91 -21.15
CA PHE A 357 -1.60 -10.52 -21.08
C PHE A 357 -1.83 -11.02 -19.65
N LEU A 358 -3.03 -10.80 -19.11
CA LEU A 358 -3.39 -11.21 -17.77
C LEU A 358 -4.73 -11.93 -17.74
N THR A 359 -4.84 -12.83 -16.77
CA THR A 359 -6.10 -13.41 -16.31
C THR A 359 -6.30 -13.00 -14.86
N GLY A 360 -7.42 -13.38 -14.23
CA GLY A 360 -7.61 -13.15 -12.79
C GLY A 360 -6.56 -13.80 -11.89
N LYS A 361 -5.70 -14.70 -12.39
CA LYS A 361 -4.71 -15.45 -11.59
C LYS A 361 -3.28 -15.39 -12.12
N TYR A 362 -3.10 -15.33 -13.43
CA TYR A 362 -1.80 -15.47 -14.10
C TYR A 362 -1.47 -14.25 -14.94
N LEU A 363 -0.17 -13.99 -15.06
CA LEU A 363 0.43 -13.05 -16.01
C LEU A 363 1.19 -13.83 -17.07
N TYR A 364 1.13 -13.32 -18.29
CA TYR A 364 1.82 -13.84 -19.45
C TYR A 364 2.65 -12.70 -20.03
N SER A 365 3.96 -12.87 -20.03
CA SER A 365 4.92 -11.84 -20.39
C SER A 365 5.86 -12.37 -21.46
N ALA A 366 6.13 -11.54 -22.47
CA ALA A 366 7.18 -11.80 -23.46
C ALA A 366 8.53 -11.21 -23.03
N ALA A 367 8.58 -10.53 -21.87
CA ALA A 367 9.77 -9.85 -21.39
C ALA A 367 10.90 -10.83 -21.07
N ASP A 368 12.11 -10.48 -21.50
CA ASP A 368 13.32 -11.28 -21.30
C ASP A 368 13.59 -11.61 -19.82
N GLY A 369 13.97 -12.86 -19.57
CA GLY A 369 14.31 -13.36 -18.24
C GLY A 369 13.11 -13.58 -17.30
N GLN A 370 11.88 -13.43 -17.78
CA GLN A 370 10.66 -13.81 -17.05
C GLN A 370 10.06 -15.11 -17.60
N PRO A 371 9.50 -15.99 -16.75
CA PRO A 371 8.75 -17.13 -17.23
C PRO A 371 7.56 -16.68 -18.10
N PRO A 372 7.32 -17.29 -19.28
CA PRO A 372 6.22 -16.90 -20.19
C PRO A 372 4.84 -16.93 -19.53
N ARG A 373 4.69 -17.73 -18.47
CA ARG A 373 3.52 -17.76 -17.59
C ARG A 373 3.98 -17.74 -16.15
N ARG A 374 3.49 -16.77 -15.38
CA ARG A 374 3.74 -16.69 -13.93
C ARG A 374 2.45 -16.45 -13.16
N GLY A 375 2.42 -16.92 -11.91
CA GLY A 375 1.40 -16.49 -10.96
C GLY A 375 1.51 -14.99 -10.72
N MET A 376 0.38 -14.29 -10.58
CA MET A 376 0.39 -12.88 -10.23
C MET A 376 0.90 -12.69 -8.80
N ASP A 377 1.84 -11.77 -8.62
CA ASP A 377 2.41 -11.45 -7.31
C ASP A 377 1.32 -10.92 -6.36
N SER A 378 1.48 -11.10 -5.05
CA SER A 378 0.46 -10.70 -4.07
C SER A 378 0.12 -9.21 -4.15
N SER A 379 1.12 -8.35 -4.37
CA SER A 379 0.96 -6.91 -4.56
C SER A 379 0.20 -6.55 -5.84
N GLN A 380 0.46 -7.27 -6.94
CA GLN A 380 -0.22 -7.07 -8.22
C GLN A 380 -1.68 -7.53 -8.16
N ARG A 381 -1.94 -8.69 -7.55
CA ARG A 381 -3.30 -9.20 -7.33
C ARG A 381 -4.10 -8.23 -6.48
N GLN A 382 -3.48 -7.75 -5.41
CA GLN A 382 -4.05 -6.71 -4.56
C GLN A 382 -4.35 -5.43 -5.36
N ALA A 383 -3.42 -4.89 -6.13
CA ALA A 383 -3.69 -3.72 -6.95
C ALA A 383 -4.88 -3.93 -7.91
N LEU A 384 -4.97 -5.11 -8.52
CA LEU A 384 -6.06 -5.46 -9.43
C LEU A 384 -7.43 -5.54 -8.72
N ASP A 385 -7.49 -6.17 -7.54
CA ASP A 385 -8.71 -6.24 -6.73
C ASP A 385 -9.19 -4.83 -6.33
N ASP A 386 -8.26 -3.93 -5.95
CA ASP A 386 -8.58 -2.55 -5.61
C ASP A 386 -9.13 -1.76 -6.80
N ILE A 387 -8.56 -1.99 -7.99
CA ILE A 387 -9.00 -1.38 -9.25
C ILE A 387 -10.42 -1.85 -9.59
N VAL A 388 -10.67 -3.17 -9.56
CA VAL A 388 -12.00 -3.73 -9.84
C VAL A 388 -13.02 -3.14 -8.89
N MET A 389 -12.70 -3.07 -7.60
CA MET A 389 -13.57 -2.53 -6.57
C MET A 389 -13.92 -1.06 -6.81
N GLN A 390 -12.94 -0.22 -7.14
CA GLN A 390 -13.17 1.19 -7.48
C GLN A 390 -14.05 1.33 -8.72
N VAL A 391 -13.80 0.52 -9.76
CA VAL A 391 -14.63 0.49 -10.98
C VAL A 391 -16.07 0.10 -10.65
N MET A 392 -16.27 -0.89 -9.78
CA MET A 392 -17.61 -1.29 -9.36
C MET A 392 -18.33 -0.21 -8.54
N GLU A 393 -17.61 0.56 -7.72
CA GLU A 393 -18.17 1.71 -7.01
C GLU A 393 -18.61 2.80 -7.98
N MET A 394 -17.77 3.13 -8.97
CA MET A 394 -18.10 4.10 -10.04
C MET A 394 -19.32 3.65 -10.88
N ILE A 395 -19.36 2.38 -11.30
CA ILE A 395 -20.48 1.83 -12.07
C ILE A 395 -21.78 1.87 -11.27
N ASN A 396 -21.71 1.55 -9.97
CA ASN A 396 -22.90 1.49 -9.11
C ASN A 396 -23.39 2.86 -8.61
N ALA A 397 -22.56 3.90 -8.65
CA ALA A 397 -22.95 5.26 -8.23
C ALA A 397 -24.25 5.73 -8.92
N ASN A 398 -24.35 5.51 -10.25
CA ASN A 398 -25.53 5.86 -11.04
C ASN A 398 -26.58 4.73 -11.13
N ALA A 399 -26.23 3.50 -10.73
CA ALA A 399 -27.14 2.35 -10.80
C ALA A 399 -28.14 2.34 -9.63
N LYS A 400 -27.69 2.74 -8.43
CA LYS A 400 -28.49 2.76 -7.20
C LYS A 400 -29.71 3.68 -7.30
N THR A 401 -29.56 4.87 -7.89
CA THR A 401 -30.66 5.82 -8.13
C THR A 401 -31.76 5.25 -9.02
N ARG A 402 -31.47 4.19 -9.78
CA ARG A 402 -32.43 3.51 -10.67
C ARG A 402 -32.95 2.18 -10.11
N GLY A 403 -32.68 1.85 -8.84
CA GLY A 403 -33.16 0.62 -8.16
C GLY A 403 -32.49 -0.67 -8.66
N ARG A 404 -31.20 -0.59 -9.02
CA ARG A 404 -30.43 -1.67 -9.65
C ARG A 404 -29.05 -1.77 -9.03
N ILE A 405 -28.49 -2.97 -9.01
CA ILE A 405 -27.14 -3.25 -8.52
C ILE A 405 -26.41 -4.07 -9.57
N ILE A 406 -25.13 -3.74 -9.79
CA ILE A 406 -24.24 -4.52 -10.65
C ILE A 406 -23.16 -5.10 -9.75
N ASP A 407 -23.05 -6.42 -9.73
CA ASP A 407 -22.01 -7.14 -8.99
C ASP A 407 -20.89 -7.60 -9.93
N PHE A 408 -19.67 -7.68 -9.42
CA PHE A 408 -18.54 -8.25 -10.15
C PHE A 408 -18.57 -9.78 -10.04
N LYS A 409 -18.30 -10.48 -11.15
CA LYS A 409 -18.16 -11.94 -11.16
C LYS A 409 -16.70 -12.34 -11.33
N GLU A 410 -16.05 -11.93 -12.41
CA GLU A 410 -14.64 -12.26 -12.69
C GLU A 410 -14.04 -11.34 -13.77
N ILE A 411 -12.71 -11.32 -13.83
CA ILE A 411 -11.96 -10.82 -14.98
C ILE A 411 -11.78 -12.01 -15.93
N GLN A 412 -12.39 -11.95 -17.12
CA GLN A 412 -12.20 -13.02 -18.12
C GLN A 412 -10.76 -13.02 -18.62
N TYR A 413 -10.29 -11.84 -19.05
CA TYR A 413 -8.91 -11.58 -19.38
C TYR A 413 -8.65 -10.07 -19.39
N GLY A 414 -7.39 -9.70 -19.56
CA GLY A 414 -7.03 -8.32 -19.80
C GLY A 414 -5.60 -8.18 -20.30
N TYR A 415 -5.19 -6.94 -20.44
CA TYR A 415 -3.82 -6.55 -20.76
C TYR A 415 -3.38 -5.50 -19.74
N ARG A 416 -2.11 -5.56 -19.34
CA ARG A 416 -1.48 -4.56 -18.47
C ARG A 416 -0.16 -4.09 -19.06
N ARG A 417 0.13 -2.81 -18.92
CA ARG A 417 1.49 -2.28 -19.10
C ARG A 417 1.78 -1.20 -18.06
N VAL A 418 3.05 -0.88 -17.86
CA VAL A 418 3.45 0.25 -17.01
C VAL A 418 4.08 1.30 -17.90
N ASN A 419 3.45 2.48 -17.93
CA ASN A 419 4.03 3.66 -18.58
C ASN A 419 4.82 4.45 -17.53
N PRO A 420 6.15 4.63 -17.67
CA PRO A 420 6.98 5.33 -16.69
C PRO A 420 6.51 6.76 -16.37
N MET A 421 5.88 7.44 -17.33
CA MET A 421 5.44 8.83 -17.17
C MET A 421 4.03 8.95 -16.58
N TYR A 422 3.16 7.98 -16.84
CA TYR A 422 1.72 8.12 -16.58
C TYR A 422 1.14 7.10 -15.60
N GLY A 423 1.83 6.01 -15.31
CA GLY A 423 1.37 4.98 -14.38
C GLY A 423 1.03 3.65 -15.05
N ALA A 424 0.35 2.79 -14.30
CA ALA A 424 -0.05 1.46 -14.77
C ALA A 424 -1.36 1.54 -15.56
N GLU A 425 -1.39 0.91 -16.72
CA GLU A 425 -2.53 0.90 -17.63
C GLU A 425 -3.10 -0.51 -17.75
N TYR A 426 -4.42 -0.60 -17.85
CA TYR A 426 -5.16 -1.85 -17.91
C TYR A 426 -6.24 -1.78 -18.99
N VAL A 427 -6.33 -2.82 -19.80
CA VAL A 427 -7.48 -3.12 -20.66
C VAL A 427 -8.12 -4.37 -20.09
N LEU A 428 -9.26 -4.23 -19.42
CA LEU A 428 -9.91 -5.33 -18.73
C LEU A 428 -11.22 -5.73 -19.42
N ASP A 429 -11.44 -7.02 -19.50
CA ASP A 429 -12.72 -7.62 -19.84
C ASP A 429 -13.37 -8.21 -18.60
N LEU A 430 -14.43 -7.53 -18.14
CA LEU A 430 -15.10 -7.79 -16.89
C LEU A 430 -16.43 -8.50 -17.15
N LEU A 431 -16.61 -9.65 -16.50
CA LEU A 431 -17.91 -10.30 -16.39
C LEU A 431 -18.61 -9.78 -15.14
N LEU A 432 -19.77 -9.16 -15.33
CA LEU A 432 -20.58 -8.54 -14.30
C LEU A 432 -21.96 -9.23 -14.22
N LEU A 433 -22.63 -9.10 -13.08
CA LEU A 433 -23.99 -9.58 -12.86
C LEU A 433 -24.91 -8.39 -12.59
N TYR A 434 -25.82 -8.14 -13.53
CA TYR A 434 -26.85 -7.14 -13.37
C TYR A 434 -28.02 -7.71 -12.57
N LYS A 435 -28.32 -7.11 -11.41
CA LYS A 435 -29.42 -7.49 -10.53
C LYS A 435 -30.46 -6.37 -10.45
N LYS A 436 -31.68 -6.65 -10.91
CA LYS A 436 -32.83 -5.75 -10.82
C LYS A 436 -33.69 -6.15 -9.62
N HIS A 437 -33.89 -5.22 -8.68
CA HIS A 437 -34.69 -5.43 -7.48
C HIS A 437 -36.09 -4.83 -7.57
N LYS A 438 -36.29 -3.79 -8.39
CA LYS A 438 -37.60 -3.15 -8.59
C LYS A 438 -38.43 -3.91 -9.65
N GLY A 439 -39.60 -4.42 -9.26
CA GLY A 439 -40.48 -5.22 -10.13
C GLY A 439 -40.06 -6.69 -10.21
N LYS A 440 -40.14 -7.32 -11.40
CA LYS A 440 -39.71 -8.71 -11.60
C LYS A 440 -38.21 -8.84 -11.34
N LYS A 441 -37.84 -9.58 -10.28
CA LYS A 441 -36.44 -9.89 -9.94
C LYS A 441 -35.77 -10.58 -11.11
N MET A 442 -34.62 -10.06 -11.54
CA MET A 442 -33.89 -10.58 -12.69
C MET A 442 -32.39 -10.44 -12.45
N THR A 443 -31.63 -11.50 -12.76
CA THR A 443 -30.17 -11.51 -12.75
C THR A 443 -29.67 -11.85 -14.14
N VAL A 444 -28.86 -10.98 -14.76
CA VAL A 444 -28.34 -11.17 -16.12
C VAL A 444 -26.82 -10.97 -16.13
N PRO A 445 -26.04 -11.90 -16.72
CA PRO A 445 -24.61 -11.67 -16.93
C PRO A 445 -24.39 -10.59 -18.00
N VAL A 446 -23.52 -9.63 -17.72
CA VAL A 446 -23.18 -8.53 -18.62
C VAL A 446 -21.67 -8.44 -18.74
N ARG A 447 -21.18 -8.42 -19.97
CA ARG A 447 -19.76 -8.23 -20.28
C ARG A 447 -19.45 -6.75 -20.49
N ARG A 448 -18.36 -6.24 -19.91
CA ARG A 448 -17.91 -4.85 -20.05
C ARG A 448 -16.42 -4.78 -20.26
N HIS A 449 -16.02 -4.01 -21.26
CA HIS A 449 -14.62 -3.67 -21.50
C HIS A 449 -14.31 -2.32 -20.84
N ALA A 450 -13.21 -2.24 -20.12
CA ALA A 450 -12.76 -1.04 -19.45
C ALA A 450 -11.29 -0.76 -19.76
N TYR A 451 -10.99 0.45 -20.20
CA TYR A 451 -9.63 0.99 -20.19
C TYR A 451 -9.44 1.81 -18.92
N LEU A 452 -8.46 1.43 -18.12
CA LEU A 452 -8.20 2.00 -16.80
C LEU A 452 -6.75 2.43 -16.70
N GLN A 453 -6.50 3.55 -16.03
CA GLN A 453 -5.16 4.06 -15.77
C GLN A 453 -5.03 4.38 -14.29
N GLN A 454 -4.12 3.70 -13.62
CA GLN A 454 -3.69 4.00 -12.27
C GLN A 454 -2.51 4.96 -12.35
N THR A 455 -2.80 6.26 -12.21
CA THR A 455 -1.80 7.33 -12.33
C THR A 455 -0.83 7.33 -11.16
N PHE A 456 0.45 7.56 -11.44
CA PHE A 456 1.42 7.86 -10.37
C PHE A 456 1.05 9.18 -9.69
N SER A 457 1.25 9.24 -8.37
CA SER A 457 1.11 10.49 -7.62
C SER A 457 2.29 11.41 -7.89
N LYS A 458 2.16 12.68 -7.49
CA LYS A 458 3.29 13.61 -7.44
C LYS A 458 4.46 12.93 -6.70
N ILE A 459 5.65 13.04 -7.29
CA ILE A 459 6.87 12.53 -6.68
C ILE A 459 7.08 13.32 -5.38
N GLN A 460 7.24 12.60 -4.27
CA GLN A 460 7.58 13.17 -2.98
C GLN A 460 8.96 12.68 -2.61
N PHE A 461 9.84 13.60 -2.25
CA PHE A 461 11.14 13.29 -1.70
C PHE A 461 11.04 13.42 -0.18
N MET A 462 11.58 12.44 0.53
CA MET A 462 11.73 12.47 1.98
C MET A 462 13.22 12.33 2.26
N GLU A 463 13.84 13.40 2.75
CA GLU A 463 15.19 13.34 3.26
C GLU A 463 15.15 12.68 4.64
N HIS A 464 15.95 11.63 4.84
CA HIS A 464 15.93 10.85 6.08
C HIS A 464 16.66 11.56 7.24
N GLU A 465 17.47 12.57 6.92
CA GLU A 465 18.10 13.50 7.85
C GLU A 465 17.92 14.91 7.26
N GLU A 466 17.56 15.90 8.09
CA GLU A 466 17.58 17.29 7.67
C GLU A 466 19.01 17.63 7.24
N ILE A 467 19.23 17.80 5.93
CA ILE A 467 20.52 18.23 5.43
C ILE A 467 20.71 19.67 5.93
N ASP A 468 21.65 19.87 6.87
CA ASP A 468 22.08 21.23 7.20
C ASP A 468 22.76 21.82 5.95
N ALA A 469 22.01 22.65 5.23
CA ALA A 469 22.47 23.31 4.02
C ALA A 469 23.78 24.08 4.26
N LYS A 470 24.05 24.56 5.49
CA LYS A 470 25.31 25.20 5.85
C LYS A 470 26.45 24.20 5.95
N GLU A 471 26.20 23.01 6.50
CA GLU A 471 27.21 21.95 6.57
C GLU A 471 27.54 21.39 5.18
N LEU A 472 26.52 21.14 4.34
CA LEU A 472 26.72 20.70 2.95
C LEU A 472 27.48 21.75 2.14
N ALA A 473 27.12 23.03 2.26
CA ALA A 473 27.85 24.12 1.63
C ALA A 473 29.30 24.20 2.13
N SER A 474 29.54 23.94 3.42
CA SER A 474 30.90 23.92 3.98
C SER A 474 31.75 22.76 3.47
N LYS A 475 31.17 21.58 3.22
CA LYS A 475 31.84 20.42 2.60
C LYS A 475 32.18 20.68 1.13
N ILE A 476 31.23 21.23 0.38
CA ILE A 476 31.46 21.64 -1.02
C ILE A 476 32.60 22.68 -1.09
N ASN A 477 32.63 23.62 -0.14
CA ASN A 477 33.67 24.65 -0.08
C ASN A 477 35.04 24.13 0.41
N GLN A 478 35.10 23.03 1.17
CA GLN A 478 36.37 22.38 1.56
C GLN A 478 36.97 21.55 0.41
N ASP A 479 36.15 20.84 -0.36
CA ASP A 479 36.59 20.09 -1.55
C ASP A 479 36.83 20.99 -2.79
N SER A 480 36.52 22.28 -2.68
CA SER A 480 36.74 23.29 -3.73
C SER A 480 38.21 23.55 -4.06
N GLY A 481 39.16 22.92 -3.37
CA GLY A 481 40.56 22.85 -3.79
C GLY A 481 40.81 22.04 -5.08
N SER A 482 39.83 21.28 -5.58
CA SER A 482 40.00 20.36 -6.72
C SER A 482 38.89 20.46 -7.80
N LEU A 483 38.28 21.63 -8.00
CA LEU A 483 37.29 21.83 -9.07
C LEU A 483 37.94 22.36 -10.36
N SER A 484 38.83 21.57 -10.97
CA SER A 484 39.39 21.82 -12.31
C SER A 484 38.43 21.48 -13.46
N PHE A 485 37.20 21.05 -13.16
CA PHE A 485 36.22 20.55 -14.14
C PHE A 485 35.00 21.46 -14.37
N LEU A 486 34.89 22.61 -13.72
CA LEU A 486 33.79 23.56 -13.96
C LEU A 486 34.18 24.62 -15.00
N SER A 487 33.36 24.77 -16.03
CA SER A 487 33.53 25.79 -17.07
C SER A 487 33.43 27.21 -16.48
N ASN A 488 34.19 28.15 -17.05
CA ASN A 488 34.35 29.52 -16.54
C ASN A 488 33.03 30.28 -16.35
N SER A 489 31.94 29.86 -17.02
CA SER A 489 30.63 30.51 -16.97
C SER A 489 29.89 30.34 -15.63
N LEU A 490 30.22 29.32 -14.83
CA LEU A 490 29.59 29.06 -13.52
C LEU A 490 30.28 29.79 -12.36
N LYS A 491 31.45 30.41 -12.59
CA LYS A 491 32.20 31.17 -11.57
C LYS A 491 31.55 32.51 -11.21
N MET A 492 30.61 33.00 -12.02
CA MET A 492 30.01 34.33 -11.86
C MET A 492 28.84 34.38 -10.84
N PHE A 493 28.38 33.22 -10.32
CA PHE A 493 27.17 33.12 -9.51
C PHE A 493 27.39 32.81 -8.02
N VAL A 494 28.64 32.84 -7.51
CA VAL A 494 28.92 32.53 -6.10
C VAL A 494 29.53 33.75 -5.39
N PRO A 495 28.72 34.57 -4.69
CA PRO A 495 29.27 35.53 -3.74
C PRO A 495 29.59 34.77 -2.44
N PHE A 496 30.72 35.07 -1.80
CA PHE A 496 30.96 35.17 -0.34
C PHE A 496 32.42 34.88 0.03
N GLN A 497 33.03 35.84 0.74
CA GLN A 497 34.39 35.81 1.29
C GLN A 497 34.47 34.95 2.55
N LEU A 498 35.58 34.22 2.67
CA LEU A 498 36.00 33.41 3.82
C LEU A 498 36.25 34.27 5.08
N SER A 499 35.74 33.82 6.23
CA SER A 499 36.42 34.01 7.51
C SER A 499 36.65 32.63 8.13
N GLY A 500 37.94 32.32 8.35
CA GLY A 500 38.36 31.02 8.87
C GLY A 500 38.04 30.89 10.34
N SER A 501 37.36 29.80 10.70
CA SER A 501 37.41 29.25 12.05
C SER A 501 37.75 27.77 11.94
N LYS A 502 38.91 27.40 12.50
CA LYS A 502 39.30 26.00 12.72
C LYS A 502 38.39 25.43 13.80
N ALA A 503 37.28 24.82 13.40
CA ALA A 503 36.55 23.91 14.25
C ALA A 503 36.88 22.48 13.78
N GLU A 504 37.74 21.80 14.55
CA GLU A 504 37.86 20.34 14.45
C GLU A 504 36.48 19.73 14.73
N ARG A 505 35.81 19.25 13.68
CA ARG A 505 34.52 18.56 13.79
C ARG A 505 34.75 17.05 13.68
N LYS A 506 34.30 16.32 14.69
CA LYS A 506 34.16 14.85 14.67
C LYS A 506 33.24 14.47 13.51
N GLU A 507 33.75 13.72 12.54
CA GLU A 507 32.92 13.06 11.52
C GLU A 507 31.86 12.15 12.20
N PRO A 508 30.65 12.04 11.63
CA PRO A 508 29.72 11.00 12.05
C PRO A 508 30.44 9.65 11.90
N LYS A 509 30.61 8.92 13.01
CA LYS A 509 31.21 7.57 12.98
C LYS A 509 30.26 6.67 12.19
N ASP A 510 30.45 6.58 10.88
CA ASP A 510 29.76 5.63 10.02
C ASP A 510 29.77 4.25 10.67
N ARG A 511 28.60 3.59 10.74
CA ARG A 511 28.49 2.26 11.38
C ARG A 511 29.41 1.27 10.67
N LYS A 512 30.16 0.47 11.43
CA LYS A 512 31.10 -0.50 10.85
C LYS A 512 30.35 -1.64 10.15
N ILE A 513 30.70 -1.94 8.90
CA ILE A 513 30.18 -3.10 8.16
C ILE A 513 31.19 -4.24 8.24
N ASN A 514 30.74 -5.43 8.64
CA ASN A 514 31.59 -6.62 8.68
C ASN A 514 31.27 -7.49 7.46
N ILE A 515 32.17 -7.49 6.47
CA ILE A 515 32.03 -8.21 5.20
C ILE A 515 32.54 -9.64 5.40
N LEU A 516 31.66 -10.62 5.23
CA LEU A 516 31.97 -12.04 5.38
C LEU A 516 31.96 -12.72 4.02
N ILE A 517 33.07 -13.38 3.67
CA ILE A 517 33.26 -14.03 2.37
C ILE A 517 33.66 -15.49 2.56
N PRO A 518 32.77 -16.44 2.27
CA PRO A 518 33.12 -17.86 2.14
C PRO A 518 34.04 -18.07 0.93
N LEU A 519 35.18 -18.73 1.14
CA LEU A 519 36.18 -18.93 0.09
C LEU A 519 36.77 -20.36 0.09
N SER A 520 36.74 -21.00 -1.09
CA SER A 520 37.48 -22.23 -1.41
C SER A 520 37.84 -22.20 -2.90
N GLY A 521 39.12 -22.43 -3.23
CA GLY A 521 39.64 -22.22 -4.59
C GLY A 521 39.39 -20.80 -5.11
N ARG A 522 39.30 -20.62 -6.43
CA ARG A 522 38.92 -19.35 -7.08
C ARG A 522 39.89 -18.18 -6.84
N PHE A 523 41.21 -18.43 -6.84
CA PHE A 523 42.20 -17.38 -6.62
C PHE A 523 42.00 -16.14 -7.51
N ASP A 524 41.76 -16.30 -8.82
CA ASP A 524 41.65 -15.16 -9.74
C ASP A 524 40.45 -14.26 -9.41
N MET A 525 39.33 -14.86 -9.00
CA MET A 525 38.15 -14.12 -8.56
C MET A 525 38.42 -13.39 -7.24
N PHE A 526 39.16 -14.02 -6.33
CA PHE A 526 39.59 -13.39 -5.09
C PHE A 526 40.56 -12.23 -5.31
N ALA A 527 41.50 -12.36 -6.25
CA ALA A 527 42.40 -11.27 -6.62
C ALA A 527 41.64 -10.07 -7.20
N ARG A 528 40.66 -10.32 -8.08
CA ARG A 528 39.75 -9.26 -8.59
C ARG A 528 38.94 -8.61 -7.48
N PHE A 529 38.38 -9.42 -6.58
CA PHE A 529 37.67 -8.92 -5.40
C PHE A 529 38.55 -7.99 -4.56
N MET A 530 39.77 -8.42 -4.25
CA MET A 530 40.70 -7.62 -3.45
C MET A 530 41.09 -6.31 -4.15
N GLY A 531 41.23 -6.32 -5.48
CA GLY A 531 41.44 -5.08 -6.25
C GLY A 531 40.24 -4.11 -6.20
N ASN A 532 39.00 -4.62 -6.20
CA ASN A 532 37.81 -3.80 -5.97
C ASN A 532 37.73 -3.32 -4.52
N PHE A 533 37.98 -4.19 -3.54
CA PHE A 533 38.00 -3.85 -2.12
C PHE A 533 39.07 -2.80 -1.79
N GLU A 534 40.24 -2.86 -2.43
CA GLU A 534 41.27 -1.84 -2.29
C GLU A 534 40.78 -0.47 -2.73
N LYS A 535 40.23 -0.38 -3.95
CA LYS A 535 39.73 0.87 -4.53
C LYS A 535 38.53 1.44 -3.77
N THR A 536 37.61 0.58 -3.33
CA THR A 536 36.35 1.00 -2.71
C THR A 536 36.46 1.21 -1.21
N CYS A 537 37.26 0.39 -0.52
CA CYS A 537 37.31 0.35 0.95
C CYS A 537 38.63 0.82 1.53
N LEU A 538 39.76 0.31 1.03
CA LEU A 538 41.08 0.56 1.65
C LEU A 538 41.61 1.96 1.35
N ILE A 539 41.61 2.37 0.07
CA ILE A 539 42.08 3.69 -0.35
C ILE A 539 41.20 4.81 0.24
N PRO A 540 39.85 4.72 0.20
CA PRO A 540 38.99 5.73 0.79
C PRO A 540 38.81 5.59 2.31
N SER A 541 39.49 4.62 2.95
CA SER A 541 39.43 4.34 4.39
C SER A 541 38.00 4.17 4.93
N GLN A 542 37.16 3.40 4.22
CA GLN A 542 35.79 3.10 4.65
C GLN A 542 35.78 2.33 5.98
N ASN A 543 34.81 2.63 6.87
CA ASN A 543 34.67 1.90 8.14
C ASN A 543 34.09 0.49 7.91
N VAL A 544 34.96 -0.44 7.54
CA VAL A 544 34.62 -1.83 7.26
C VAL A 544 35.60 -2.79 7.93
N LYS A 545 35.18 -4.04 8.11
CA LYS A 545 36.03 -5.19 8.45
C LYS A 545 35.86 -6.26 7.39
N LEU A 546 36.95 -6.80 6.86
CA LEU A 546 36.92 -7.94 5.95
C LEU A 546 37.22 -9.24 6.70
N VAL A 547 36.33 -10.22 6.59
CA VAL A 547 36.51 -11.59 7.13
C VAL A 547 36.43 -12.59 5.99
N VAL A 548 37.57 -13.17 5.64
CA VAL A 548 37.66 -14.26 4.66
C VAL A 548 37.53 -15.59 5.42
N LEU A 549 36.46 -16.33 5.14
CA LEU A 549 36.12 -17.62 5.74
C LEU A 549 36.70 -18.72 4.83
N LEU A 550 37.95 -19.07 5.10
CA LEU A 550 38.77 -19.88 4.22
C LEU A 550 38.64 -21.36 4.59
N PHE A 551 38.14 -22.18 3.67
CA PHE A 551 38.06 -23.63 3.90
C PHE A 551 39.43 -24.29 3.88
N ASN A 552 39.66 -25.12 4.90
CA ASN A 552 40.92 -25.81 5.17
C ASN A 552 40.82 -27.30 4.79
N SER A 553 40.55 -27.58 3.52
CA SER A 553 40.61 -28.93 2.95
C SER A 553 41.88 -29.12 2.11
N ASP A 554 42.40 -30.35 2.04
CA ASP A 554 43.52 -30.72 1.15
C ASP A 554 43.16 -30.55 -0.34
N SER A 555 41.88 -30.32 -0.65
CA SER A 555 41.32 -30.08 -1.98
C SER A 555 41.38 -28.62 -2.45
N ASN A 556 41.88 -27.66 -1.64
CA ASN A 556 42.02 -26.26 -2.07
C ASN A 556 43.46 -25.96 -2.59
N PRO A 557 43.71 -26.03 -3.92
CA PRO A 557 45.06 -25.83 -4.48
C PRO A 557 45.55 -24.37 -4.37
N ASP A 558 44.63 -23.42 -4.15
CA ASP A 558 44.92 -21.98 -4.15
C ASP A 558 45.20 -21.40 -2.76
N LYS A 559 45.07 -22.22 -1.70
CA LYS A 559 45.13 -21.78 -0.30
C LYS A 559 46.39 -20.96 0.01
N ALA A 560 47.56 -21.42 -0.44
CA ALA A 560 48.82 -20.72 -0.19
C ALA A 560 48.83 -19.31 -0.80
N LYS A 561 48.38 -19.19 -2.07
CA LYS A 561 48.30 -17.93 -2.80
C LYS A 561 47.30 -16.97 -2.15
N GLN A 562 46.16 -17.47 -1.66
CA GLN A 562 45.14 -16.66 -0.98
C GLN A 562 45.65 -16.07 0.34
N ILE A 563 46.38 -16.86 1.12
CA ILE A 563 46.99 -16.42 2.38
C ILE A 563 48.09 -15.39 2.11
N GLU A 564 48.92 -15.63 1.09
CA GLU A 564 49.96 -14.71 0.65
C GLU A 564 49.39 -13.36 0.21
N LEU A 565 48.37 -13.35 -0.65
CA LEU A 565 47.71 -12.13 -1.10
C LEU A 565 47.16 -11.31 0.08
N MET A 566 46.49 -11.97 1.03
CA MET A 566 45.98 -11.29 2.24
C MET A 566 47.11 -10.76 3.13
N ARG A 567 48.25 -11.45 3.19
CA ARG A 567 49.44 -10.96 3.90
C ARG A 567 49.98 -9.69 3.24
N ASP A 568 50.08 -9.66 1.92
CA ASP A 568 50.55 -8.48 1.17
C ASP A 568 49.66 -7.25 1.42
N TYR A 569 48.34 -7.42 1.37
CA TYR A 569 47.40 -6.34 1.70
C TYR A 569 47.49 -5.88 3.15
N ARG A 570 47.72 -6.78 4.11
CA ARG A 570 47.92 -6.41 5.53
C ARG A 570 49.21 -5.62 5.74
N VAL A 571 50.28 -5.96 5.04
CA VAL A 571 51.54 -5.22 5.07
C VAL A 571 51.36 -3.84 4.43
N LYS A 572 50.66 -3.76 3.29
CA LYS A 572 50.39 -2.50 2.58
C LYS A 572 49.43 -1.58 3.35
N TYR A 573 48.45 -2.13 4.08
CA TYR A 573 47.44 -1.39 4.82
C TYR A 573 47.35 -1.84 6.30
N PRO A 574 48.31 -1.46 7.15
CA PRO A 574 48.39 -1.95 8.54
C PRO A 574 47.24 -1.51 9.44
N LYS A 575 46.51 -0.43 9.08
CA LYS A 575 45.33 0.07 9.81
C LYS A 575 44.03 -0.61 9.40
N ALA A 576 44.03 -1.38 8.30
CA ALA A 576 42.81 -2.02 7.80
C ALA A 576 42.45 -3.26 8.64
N ASP A 577 41.19 -3.37 9.02
CA ASP A 577 40.69 -4.52 9.79
C ASP A 577 40.33 -5.67 8.83
N MET A 578 41.30 -6.56 8.60
CA MET A 578 41.17 -7.70 7.71
C MET A 578 41.62 -8.99 8.40
N GLN A 579 40.81 -10.04 8.32
CA GLN A 579 41.12 -11.34 8.91
C GLN A 579 40.77 -12.52 8.02
N ILE A 580 41.58 -13.57 8.12
CA ILE A 580 41.25 -14.90 7.62
C ILE A 580 40.81 -15.73 8.82
N LEU A 581 39.67 -16.39 8.70
CA LEU A 581 39.18 -17.36 9.66
C LEU A 581 39.10 -18.73 8.98
N PRO A 582 39.88 -19.73 9.43
CA PRO A 582 39.83 -21.06 8.85
C PRO A 582 38.51 -21.76 9.19
N VAL A 583 37.93 -22.45 8.20
CA VAL A 583 36.74 -23.30 8.37
C VAL A 583 37.12 -24.74 8.02
N SER A 584 36.85 -25.67 8.92
CA SER A 584 37.16 -27.09 8.73
C SER A 584 36.08 -27.81 7.93
N GLY A 585 36.49 -28.79 7.11
CA GLY A 585 35.60 -29.63 6.32
C GLY A 585 35.48 -29.22 4.85
N GLU A 586 34.55 -29.86 4.14
CA GLU A 586 34.21 -29.52 2.77
C GLU A 586 33.48 -28.18 2.67
N PHE A 587 33.53 -27.55 1.50
CA PHE A 587 32.91 -26.25 1.29
C PHE A 587 31.39 -26.29 1.57
N SER A 588 30.94 -25.53 2.56
CA SER A 588 29.52 -25.23 2.79
C SER A 588 29.36 -23.74 3.08
N ARG A 589 28.62 -23.05 2.20
CA ARG A 589 28.36 -21.62 2.35
C ARG A 589 27.61 -21.30 3.65
N ALA A 590 26.60 -22.11 3.98
CA ALA A 590 25.81 -21.98 5.21
C ALA A 590 26.70 -22.09 6.46
N LEU A 591 27.53 -23.14 6.52
CA LEU A 591 28.46 -23.37 7.63
C LEU A 591 29.44 -22.21 7.80
N ALA A 592 30.06 -21.75 6.70
CA ALA A 592 31.01 -20.64 6.74
C ALA A 592 30.38 -19.37 7.30
N LEU A 593 29.21 -18.98 6.80
CA LEU A 593 28.52 -17.77 7.24
C LEU A 593 28.04 -17.88 8.70
N GLU A 594 27.60 -19.05 9.14
CA GLU A 594 27.22 -19.28 10.54
C GLU A 594 28.44 -19.11 11.47
N VAL A 595 29.53 -19.82 11.18
CA VAL A 595 30.79 -19.74 11.93
C VAL A 595 31.35 -18.32 11.91
N GLY A 596 31.37 -17.67 10.75
CA GLY A 596 31.86 -16.30 10.60
C GLY A 596 31.02 -15.29 11.38
N SER A 597 29.69 -15.44 11.35
CA SER A 597 28.79 -14.54 12.05
C SER A 597 28.87 -14.68 13.58
N SER A 598 29.24 -15.86 14.09
CA SER A 598 29.35 -16.13 15.54
C SER A 598 30.43 -15.30 16.24
N GLN A 599 31.40 -14.76 15.50
CA GLN A 599 32.49 -13.92 16.01
C GLN A 599 32.05 -12.49 16.37
N PHE A 600 30.80 -12.14 16.08
CA PHE A 600 30.29 -10.78 16.19
C PHE A 600 29.24 -10.62 17.28
N LYS A 601 29.19 -9.43 17.88
CA LYS A 601 28.14 -9.04 18.83
C LYS A 601 26.82 -8.79 18.12
N ASN A 602 25.70 -8.87 18.83
CA ASN A 602 24.35 -8.74 18.29
C ASN A 602 24.12 -7.42 17.52
N GLU A 603 24.77 -6.34 17.91
CA GLU A 603 24.67 -5.01 17.31
C GLU A 603 25.56 -4.83 16.06
N SER A 604 26.31 -5.87 15.67
CA SER A 604 27.22 -5.81 14.52
C SER A 604 26.44 -5.96 13.21
N LEU A 605 26.64 -5.02 12.29
CA LEU A 605 26.12 -5.11 10.94
C LEU A 605 27.01 -6.04 10.10
N LEU A 606 26.41 -7.10 9.58
CA LEU A 606 27.08 -8.11 8.74
C LEU A 606 26.65 -7.90 7.29
N PHE A 607 27.60 -8.06 6.37
CA PHE A 607 27.36 -8.13 4.94
C PHE A 607 27.84 -9.48 4.41
N PHE A 608 26.90 -10.33 4.00
CA PHE A 608 27.22 -11.61 3.35
C PHE A 608 27.51 -11.36 1.88
N CYS A 609 28.73 -11.67 1.48
CA CYS A 609 29.31 -11.25 0.21
C CYS A 609 29.94 -12.43 -0.53
N ASP A 610 29.79 -12.43 -1.86
CA ASP A 610 30.44 -13.41 -2.72
C ASP A 610 31.73 -12.82 -3.27
N VAL A 611 32.73 -13.69 -3.46
CA VAL A 611 33.99 -13.32 -4.10
C VAL A 611 33.81 -12.82 -5.54
N ASP A 612 32.69 -13.15 -6.16
CA ASP A 612 32.36 -12.79 -7.55
C ASP A 612 31.67 -11.41 -7.68
N LEU A 613 31.54 -10.66 -6.57
CA LEU A 613 30.95 -9.33 -6.58
C LEU A 613 31.97 -8.23 -6.86
N VAL A 614 31.49 -7.19 -7.54
CA VAL A 614 32.10 -5.86 -7.63
C VAL A 614 31.11 -4.87 -7.05
N PHE A 615 31.55 -4.03 -6.11
CA PHE A 615 30.67 -3.06 -5.46
C PHE A 615 31.31 -1.67 -5.27
N THR A 616 30.44 -0.68 -5.00
CA THR A 616 30.82 0.74 -4.83
C THR A 616 30.66 1.22 -3.38
N SER A 617 31.19 2.41 -3.09
CA SER A 617 31.07 3.08 -1.79
C SER A 617 29.62 3.39 -1.43
N GLU A 618 28.81 3.76 -2.42
CA GLU A 618 27.40 4.12 -2.24
C GLU A 618 26.57 2.91 -1.84
N PHE A 619 26.94 1.71 -2.31
CA PHE A 619 26.31 0.47 -1.84
C PHE A 619 26.56 0.25 -0.35
N LEU A 620 27.78 0.49 0.14
CA LEU A 620 28.07 0.38 1.57
C LEU A 620 27.21 1.33 2.40
N GLN A 621 26.96 2.55 1.91
CA GLN A 621 26.04 3.47 2.58
C GLN A 621 24.59 2.96 2.55
N ARG A 622 24.12 2.44 1.41
CA ARG A 622 22.78 1.82 1.33
C ARG A 622 22.66 0.59 2.23
N CYS A 623 23.71 -0.19 2.41
CA CYS A 623 23.77 -1.30 3.36
C CYS A 623 23.58 -0.81 4.81
N ARG A 624 24.16 0.33 5.18
CA ARG A 624 23.96 0.95 6.51
C ARG A 624 22.55 1.52 6.69
N SER A 625 22.08 2.29 5.70
CA SER A 625 20.81 3.02 5.81
C SER A 625 19.58 2.12 5.68
N ASN A 626 19.67 1.02 4.93
CA ASN A 626 18.53 0.15 4.67
C ASN A 626 18.43 -1.04 5.64
N THR A 627 19.37 -1.20 6.57
CA THR A 627 19.34 -2.24 7.61
C THR A 627 19.11 -1.61 8.99
N VAL A 628 18.02 -1.98 9.64
CA VAL A 628 17.58 -1.43 10.93
C VAL A 628 17.44 -2.57 11.94
N LEU A 629 18.28 -2.54 12.99
CA LEU A 629 18.32 -3.56 14.03
C LEU A 629 16.93 -3.80 14.64
N GLY A 630 16.50 -5.05 14.71
CA GLY A 630 15.22 -5.47 15.30
C GLY A 630 14.00 -5.28 14.40
N GLN A 631 14.17 -4.64 13.23
CA GLN A 631 13.06 -4.18 12.41
C GLN A 631 13.18 -4.54 10.92
N GLN A 632 14.32 -4.27 10.28
CA GLN A 632 14.45 -4.35 8.82
C GLN A 632 15.80 -4.93 8.39
N ILE A 633 15.75 -5.89 7.46
CA ILE A 633 16.93 -6.50 6.82
C ILE A 633 16.97 -6.11 5.34
N TYR A 634 18.15 -5.74 4.84
CA TYR A 634 18.34 -5.38 3.44
C TYR A 634 18.80 -6.59 2.60
N PHE A 635 18.03 -6.90 1.57
CA PHE A 635 18.34 -7.92 0.58
C PHE A 635 18.42 -7.27 -0.82
N PRO A 636 19.58 -6.75 -1.24
CA PRO A 636 19.74 -6.10 -2.54
C PRO A 636 19.40 -7.03 -3.71
N VAL A 637 18.72 -6.49 -4.73
CA VAL A 637 18.54 -7.15 -6.04
C VAL A 637 19.68 -6.70 -6.94
N ILE A 638 20.69 -7.55 -7.08
CA ILE A 638 21.94 -7.25 -7.79
C ILE A 638 21.82 -7.53 -9.29
N PHE A 639 22.66 -6.87 -10.09
CA PHE A 639 22.77 -7.15 -11.52
C PHE A 639 23.73 -8.33 -11.75
N SER A 640 23.29 -9.35 -12.49
CA SER A 640 24.12 -10.51 -12.87
C SER A 640 24.49 -10.43 -14.34
N GLN A 641 25.79 -10.50 -14.64
CA GLN A 641 26.28 -10.48 -16.02
C GLN A 641 26.09 -11.84 -16.70
N TYR A 642 25.82 -11.81 -18.01
CA TYR A 642 25.80 -13.00 -18.85
C TYR A 642 27.21 -13.45 -19.25
N ASP A 643 27.31 -14.64 -19.84
CA ASP A 643 28.58 -15.19 -20.34
C ASP A 643 29.19 -14.26 -21.40
N PRO A 644 30.38 -13.68 -21.17
CA PRO A 644 31.02 -12.77 -22.13
C PRO A 644 31.32 -13.46 -23.48
N LYS A 645 31.40 -14.79 -23.53
CA LYS A 645 31.54 -15.54 -24.79
C LYS A 645 30.31 -15.44 -25.67
N ILE A 646 29.12 -15.34 -25.06
CA ILE A 646 27.84 -15.19 -25.76
C ILE A 646 27.57 -13.72 -26.08
N VAL A 647 27.80 -12.83 -25.12
CA VAL A 647 27.47 -11.40 -25.28
C VAL A 647 28.44 -10.68 -26.20
N TYR A 648 29.73 -11.00 -26.12
CA TYR A 648 30.80 -10.23 -26.76
C TYR A 648 31.72 -11.07 -27.65
N ASN A 649 31.35 -12.31 -27.98
CA ASN A 649 32.25 -13.28 -28.63
C ASN A 649 33.60 -13.39 -27.89
N GLY A 650 33.59 -13.24 -26.56
CA GLY A 650 34.77 -13.30 -25.71
C GLY A 650 35.60 -12.01 -25.63
N LYS A 651 35.25 -10.96 -26.38
CA LYS A 651 35.96 -9.67 -26.37
C LYS A 651 35.20 -8.60 -25.60
N VAL A 652 35.35 -8.59 -24.28
CA VAL A 652 34.67 -7.62 -23.42
C VAL A 652 35.09 -6.19 -23.81
N PRO A 653 34.16 -5.29 -24.17
CA PRO A 653 34.50 -3.96 -24.70
C PRO A 653 35.11 -3.00 -23.68
N SER A 654 34.94 -3.27 -22.38
CA SER A 654 35.35 -2.39 -21.28
C SER A 654 35.40 -3.15 -19.96
N ASP A 655 36.30 -2.75 -19.06
CA ASP A 655 36.34 -3.19 -17.67
C ASP A 655 35.23 -2.57 -16.80
N ASN A 656 34.36 -1.72 -17.38
CA ASN A 656 33.23 -1.14 -16.67
C ASN A 656 32.09 -2.17 -16.50
N HIS A 657 31.99 -2.74 -15.30
CA HIS A 657 30.93 -3.69 -14.94
C HIS A 657 29.54 -3.06 -14.74
N PHE A 658 29.43 -1.72 -14.63
CA PHE A 658 28.19 -1.01 -14.27
C PHE A 658 27.34 -0.57 -15.49
N ALA A 659 27.54 -1.22 -16.65
CA ALA A 659 26.73 -1.01 -17.84
C ALA A 659 25.50 -1.95 -17.85
N PHE A 660 24.35 -1.43 -17.40
CA PHE A 660 23.11 -2.19 -17.26
C PHE A 660 22.29 -2.20 -18.56
N THR A 661 22.28 -3.32 -19.27
CA THR A 661 21.42 -3.50 -20.46
C THR A 661 20.84 -4.92 -20.47
N GLN A 662 19.73 -5.12 -21.19
CA GLN A 662 19.13 -6.45 -21.37
C GLN A 662 20.04 -7.42 -22.14
N LYS A 663 21.05 -6.91 -22.88
CA LYS A 663 22.03 -7.73 -23.60
C LYS A 663 23.21 -8.16 -22.74
N THR A 664 23.51 -7.42 -21.67
CA THR A 664 24.73 -7.62 -20.86
C THR A 664 24.46 -8.38 -19.57
N GLY A 665 23.21 -8.48 -19.15
CA GLY A 665 22.82 -9.20 -17.95
C GLY A 665 21.37 -8.95 -17.55
N PHE A 666 21.06 -9.28 -16.29
CA PHE A 666 19.71 -9.13 -15.74
C PHE A 666 19.74 -8.85 -14.24
N TRP A 667 18.66 -8.25 -13.73
CA TRP A 667 18.44 -8.06 -12.30
C TRP A 667 17.98 -9.37 -11.64
N ARG A 668 18.77 -9.90 -10.71
CA ARG A 668 18.54 -11.22 -10.08
C ARG A 668 17.47 -11.13 -8.98
N ASN A 669 16.20 -11.12 -9.38
CA ASN A 669 15.07 -11.02 -8.45
C ASN A 669 14.92 -12.21 -7.49
N TYR A 670 15.49 -13.37 -7.84
CA TYR A 670 15.35 -14.63 -7.10
C TYR A 670 16.53 -14.98 -6.18
N GLY A 671 17.58 -14.14 -6.11
CA GLY A 671 18.74 -14.37 -5.23
C GLY A 671 18.58 -13.68 -3.87
N PHE A 672 19.00 -14.34 -2.80
CA PHE A 672 18.92 -13.82 -1.42
C PHE A 672 20.26 -13.88 -0.67
N GLY A 673 21.28 -14.52 -1.26
CA GLY A 673 22.56 -14.78 -0.60
C GLY A 673 23.41 -13.53 -0.32
N ILE A 674 23.13 -12.42 -1.00
CA ILE A 674 23.76 -11.12 -0.77
C ILE A 674 22.82 -10.31 0.12
N THR A 675 23.22 -10.06 1.36
CA THR A 675 22.35 -9.40 2.35
C THR A 675 23.14 -8.65 3.41
N CYS A 676 22.56 -7.54 3.88
CA CYS A 676 23.02 -6.77 5.02
C CYS A 676 22.09 -6.97 6.22
N ILE A 677 22.59 -7.60 7.28
CA ILE A 677 21.82 -8.09 8.42
C ILE A 677 22.57 -7.85 9.73
N TYR A 678 21.87 -7.45 10.80
CA TYR A 678 22.49 -7.43 12.13
C TYR A 678 22.58 -8.84 12.72
N LYS A 679 23.65 -9.14 13.45
CA LYS A 679 23.81 -10.46 14.10
C LYS A 679 22.63 -10.81 15.02
N GLY A 680 22.08 -9.84 15.76
CA GLY A 680 20.91 -10.05 16.61
C GLY A 680 19.66 -10.46 15.81
N ASP A 681 19.46 -9.88 14.62
CA ASP A 681 18.34 -10.22 13.73
C ASP A 681 18.54 -11.58 13.05
N LEU A 682 19.77 -11.93 12.70
CA LEU A 682 20.12 -13.28 12.21
C LEU A 682 19.79 -14.34 13.26
N LEU A 683 20.16 -14.12 14.53
CA LEU A 683 19.84 -15.03 15.63
C LEU A 683 18.33 -15.11 15.88
N ARG A 684 17.63 -13.98 15.85
CA ARG A 684 16.17 -13.92 15.99
C ARG A 684 15.45 -14.70 14.87
N ALA A 685 16.00 -14.69 13.65
CA ALA A 685 15.49 -15.49 12.54
C ALA A 685 15.80 -16.99 12.70
N GLY A 686 16.74 -17.38 13.56
CA GLY A 686 17.14 -18.77 13.79
C GLY A 686 18.44 -19.21 13.10
N GLY A 687 19.21 -18.27 12.55
CA GLY A 687 20.51 -18.55 11.93
C GLY A 687 20.43 -19.38 10.64
N PHE A 688 21.60 -19.80 10.16
CA PHE A 688 21.69 -20.68 8.99
C PHE A 688 21.41 -22.14 9.35
N ASP A 689 20.73 -22.86 8.46
CA ASP A 689 20.66 -24.31 8.53
C ASP A 689 21.96 -24.93 8.01
N VAL A 690 22.84 -25.33 8.93
CA VAL A 690 24.15 -25.93 8.62
C VAL A 690 24.04 -27.36 8.07
N SER A 691 22.85 -27.97 8.04
CA SER A 691 22.65 -29.24 7.35
C SER A 691 22.73 -29.08 5.83
N ILE A 692 22.54 -27.86 5.31
CA ILE A 692 22.70 -27.51 3.90
C ILE A 692 24.19 -27.52 3.55
N GLN A 693 24.61 -28.54 2.80
CA GLN A 693 25.97 -28.68 2.30
C GLN A 693 26.16 -27.98 0.94
N GLY A 694 27.39 -27.57 0.63
CA GLY A 694 27.72 -26.95 -0.65
C GLY A 694 27.20 -25.52 -0.81
N TRP A 695 26.63 -25.24 -1.99
CA TRP A 695 26.09 -23.94 -2.37
C TRP A 695 24.62 -24.03 -2.79
N GLY A 696 23.83 -23.06 -2.35
CA GLY A 696 22.43 -22.90 -2.74
C GLY A 696 21.45 -23.44 -1.70
N LEU A 697 20.24 -22.87 -1.72
CA LEU A 697 19.12 -23.11 -0.79
C LEU A 697 19.26 -22.43 0.58
N GLU A 698 20.48 -22.18 1.06
CA GLU A 698 20.72 -21.58 2.38
C GLU A 698 20.19 -20.14 2.46
N ASP A 699 20.26 -19.42 1.35
CA ASP A 699 19.80 -18.05 1.25
C ASP A 699 18.26 -17.95 1.22
N VAL A 700 17.62 -18.87 0.51
CA VAL A 700 16.16 -19.03 0.48
C VAL A 700 15.63 -19.43 1.85
N ASP A 701 16.30 -20.36 2.53
CA ASP A 701 15.97 -20.77 3.90
C ASP A 701 16.03 -19.58 4.87
N LEU A 702 17.15 -18.85 4.89
CA LEU A 702 17.31 -17.65 5.72
C LEU A 702 16.24 -16.60 5.42
N PHE A 703 15.97 -16.33 4.14
CA PHE A 703 14.95 -15.34 3.76
C PHE A 703 13.55 -15.70 4.26
N ASN A 704 13.18 -16.99 4.17
CA ASN A 704 11.90 -17.47 4.69
C ASN A 704 11.82 -17.36 6.22
N LYS A 705 12.89 -17.75 6.92
CA LYS A 705 13.01 -17.61 8.37
C LYS A 705 12.87 -16.17 8.84
N VAL A 706 13.48 -15.22 8.14
CA VAL A 706 13.35 -13.78 8.41
C VAL A 706 11.89 -13.31 8.32
N ILE A 707 11.17 -13.73 7.29
CA ILE A 707 9.73 -13.40 7.13
C ILE A 707 8.92 -14.00 8.28
N GLN A 708 9.18 -15.25 8.66
CA GLN A 708 8.49 -15.94 9.75
C GLN A 708 8.75 -15.28 11.11
N ALA A 709 9.96 -14.73 11.33
CA ALA A 709 10.33 -14.00 12.54
C ALA A 709 9.68 -12.59 12.65
N GLY A 710 8.89 -12.20 11.63
CA GLY A 710 8.18 -10.92 11.60
C GLY A 710 9.10 -9.72 11.33
N LEU A 711 10.30 -9.95 10.80
CA LEU A 711 11.23 -8.89 10.40
C LEU A 711 10.89 -8.40 8.99
N LYS A 712 10.94 -7.08 8.78
CA LYS A 712 10.66 -6.48 7.47
C LYS A 712 11.82 -6.76 6.51
N THR A 713 11.53 -7.30 5.34
CA THR A 713 12.52 -7.43 4.27
C THR A 713 12.41 -6.21 3.34
N PHE A 714 13.54 -5.53 3.12
CA PHE A 714 13.64 -4.49 2.11
C PHE A 714 14.44 -5.02 0.92
N ARG A 715 13.85 -4.94 -0.27
CA ARG A 715 14.47 -5.37 -1.54
C ARG A 715 14.33 -4.24 -2.55
N SER A 716 15.43 -3.85 -3.17
CA SER A 716 15.48 -2.86 -4.24
C SER A 716 16.56 -3.26 -5.24
N GLN A 717 16.41 -2.84 -6.51
CA GLN A 717 17.51 -2.93 -7.48
C GLN A 717 18.69 -2.11 -6.95
N GLU A 718 19.86 -2.75 -6.88
CA GLU A 718 21.07 -2.18 -6.31
C GLU A 718 22.10 -1.95 -7.42
N ILE A 719 22.18 -0.70 -7.89
CA ILE A 719 23.08 -0.28 -8.98
C ILE A 719 24.56 -0.25 -8.57
N GLY A 720 24.86 -0.27 -7.28
CA GLY A 720 26.22 -0.28 -6.75
C GLY A 720 26.80 -1.68 -6.56
N VAL A 721 26.12 -2.76 -7.00
CA VAL A 721 26.60 -4.14 -6.87
C VAL A 721 26.35 -4.93 -8.15
N VAL A 722 27.41 -5.53 -8.67
CA VAL A 722 27.37 -6.40 -9.85
C VAL A 722 27.97 -7.76 -9.51
N HIS A 723 27.24 -8.82 -9.85
CA HIS A 723 27.77 -10.17 -9.87
C HIS A 723 28.41 -10.43 -11.24
N VAL A 724 29.74 -10.48 -11.25
CA VAL A 724 30.51 -10.74 -12.47
C VAL A 724 30.29 -12.19 -12.89
N HIS A 725 30.17 -12.42 -14.19
CA HIS A 725 29.98 -13.77 -14.70
C HIS A 725 31.19 -14.65 -14.34
N HIS A 726 30.91 -15.88 -13.90
CA HIS A 726 31.89 -16.95 -13.78
C HIS A 726 31.25 -18.27 -14.23
N PRO A 727 32.04 -19.25 -14.71
CA PRO A 727 31.51 -20.57 -15.03
C PRO A 727 30.85 -21.22 -13.80
N VAL A 728 29.65 -21.75 -14.01
CA VAL A 728 28.88 -22.45 -12.97
C VAL A 728 29.03 -23.96 -13.15
N PHE A 729 29.60 -24.61 -12.13
CA PHE A 729 29.72 -26.07 -12.04
C PHE A 729 28.66 -26.57 -11.05
N CYS A 730 27.78 -27.46 -11.51
CA CYS A 730 26.73 -28.06 -10.68
C CYS A 730 27.15 -29.48 -10.33
N ASP A 731 27.51 -29.70 -9.06
CA ASP A 731 27.88 -31.02 -8.57
C ASP A 731 26.65 -31.96 -8.60
N PRO A 732 26.70 -33.09 -9.32
CA PRO A 732 25.60 -34.04 -9.40
C PRO A 732 25.26 -34.70 -8.06
N ASN A 733 26.12 -34.60 -7.05
CA ASN A 733 25.89 -35.15 -5.70
C ASN A 733 25.08 -34.21 -4.78
N LEU A 734 24.75 -33.00 -5.23
CA LEU A 734 23.89 -32.08 -4.49
C LEU A 734 22.48 -32.67 -4.31
N ASP A 735 21.78 -32.22 -3.27
CA ASP A 735 20.35 -32.53 -3.11
C ASP A 735 19.59 -32.21 -4.43
N PRO A 736 18.61 -33.03 -4.86
CA PRO A 736 17.92 -32.82 -6.13
C PRO A 736 17.35 -31.41 -6.32
N LYS A 737 16.92 -30.75 -5.24
CA LYS A 737 16.42 -29.37 -5.28
C LYS A 737 17.58 -28.38 -5.51
N GLN A 738 18.69 -28.54 -4.79
CA GLN A 738 19.90 -27.73 -4.96
C GLN A 738 20.48 -27.90 -6.37
N TYR A 739 20.58 -29.13 -6.86
CA TYR A 739 21.06 -29.42 -8.22
C TYR A 739 20.21 -28.74 -9.29
N LYS A 740 18.87 -28.85 -9.18
CA LYS A 740 17.95 -28.17 -10.09
C LYS A 740 18.07 -26.64 -10.03
N MET A 741 18.24 -26.06 -8.83
CA MET A 741 18.48 -24.62 -8.66
C MET A 741 19.81 -24.18 -9.29
N CYS A 742 20.86 -24.98 -9.16
CA CYS A 742 22.14 -24.73 -9.80
C CYS A 742 22.02 -24.74 -11.31
N LEU A 743 21.37 -25.76 -11.89
CA LEU A 743 21.13 -25.84 -13.33
C LEU A 743 20.32 -24.65 -13.84
N GLY A 744 19.29 -24.22 -13.11
CA GLY A 744 18.51 -23.03 -13.44
C GLY A 744 19.34 -21.75 -13.41
N SER A 745 20.17 -21.58 -12.38
CA SER A 745 21.08 -20.43 -12.27
C SER A 745 22.09 -20.41 -13.41
N LYS A 746 22.71 -21.55 -13.72
CA LYS A 746 23.62 -21.73 -14.85
C LYS A 746 22.94 -21.35 -16.17
N ALA A 747 21.76 -21.92 -16.44
CA ALA A 747 20.98 -21.65 -17.64
C ALA A 747 20.67 -20.15 -17.80
N SER A 748 20.31 -19.48 -16.70
CA SER A 748 19.97 -18.06 -16.71
C SER A 748 21.16 -17.13 -16.99
N THR A 749 22.40 -17.60 -16.88
CA THR A 749 23.60 -16.77 -17.06
C THR A 749 24.22 -16.84 -18.46
N TYR A 750 23.65 -17.62 -19.39
CA TYR A 750 24.23 -17.76 -20.73
C TYR A 750 24.07 -16.50 -21.59
N GLY A 751 22.89 -15.92 -21.66
CA GLY A 751 22.59 -14.77 -22.52
C GLY A 751 21.12 -14.38 -22.43
N SER A 752 20.74 -13.28 -23.08
CA SER A 752 19.32 -12.91 -23.16
C SER A 752 18.55 -13.92 -24.02
N THR A 753 17.23 -14.02 -23.82
CA THR A 753 16.40 -14.93 -24.63
C THR A 753 16.54 -14.61 -26.12
N GLN A 754 16.57 -13.32 -26.46
CA GLN A 754 16.78 -12.86 -27.82
C GLN A 754 18.12 -13.35 -28.39
N GLN A 755 19.24 -13.16 -27.68
CA GLN A 755 20.56 -13.57 -28.17
C GLN A 755 20.66 -15.09 -28.34
N LEU A 756 20.09 -15.85 -27.40
CA LEU A 756 20.08 -17.31 -27.49
C LEU A 756 19.18 -17.80 -28.65
N ALA A 757 18.07 -17.13 -28.91
CA ALA A 757 17.21 -17.42 -30.05
C ALA A 757 17.93 -17.10 -31.37
N GLU A 758 18.59 -15.95 -31.48
CA GLU A 758 19.39 -15.55 -32.65
C GLU A 758 20.49 -16.61 -32.94
N LEU A 759 21.27 -17.01 -31.93
CA LEU A 759 22.28 -18.07 -32.05
C LEU A 759 21.68 -19.42 -32.46
N TRP A 760 20.49 -19.75 -31.95
CA TRP A 760 19.80 -20.97 -32.33
C TRP A 760 19.35 -20.92 -33.79
N PHE A 761 18.80 -19.79 -34.25
CA PHE A 761 18.39 -19.61 -35.63
C PHE A 761 19.59 -19.61 -36.59
N GLU A 762 20.69 -18.92 -36.28
CA GLU A 762 21.92 -18.94 -37.07
C GLU A 762 22.46 -20.36 -37.27
N LYS A 763 22.30 -21.23 -36.27
CA LYS A 763 22.79 -22.61 -36.31
C LYS A 763 21.82 -23.57 -37.03
N ASN A 764 20.51 -23.34 -36.93
CA ASN A 764 19.49 -24.32 -37.37
C ASN A 764 18.66 -23.87 -38.58
N ASP A 765 18.76 -22.61 -39.00
CA ASP A 765 18.09 -22.08 -40.19
C ASP A 765 19.13 -21.52 -41.19
N PRO A 766 19.40 -22.23 -42.32
CA PRO A 766 20.38 -21.83 -43.33
C PRO A 766 20.08 -20.51 -44.05
N ASN A 767 18.87 -19.97 -43.87
CA ASN A 767 18.43 -18.70 -44.45
C ASN A 767 18.50 -17.54 -43.44
N PHE A 768 18.68 -17.82 -42.16
CA PHE A 768 18.82 -16.80 -41.12
C PHE A 768 20.17 -16.10 -41.28
N GLY A 769 20.13 -14.81 -41.64
CA GLY A 769 21.32 -13.98 -41.93
C GLY A 769 21.49 -13.57 -43.40
N LYS A 770 20.98 -14.34 -44.37
CA LYS A 770 21.08 -14.00 -45.82
C LYS A 770 20.23 -12.79 -46.24
N SER A 771 19.29 -12.36 -45.39
CA SER A 771 18.44 -11.19 -45.60
C SER A 771 18.96 -9.90 -44.92
N SER A 772 20.04 -9.95 -44.14
CA SER A 772 20.48 -8.82 -43.32
C SER A 772 21.30 -7.75 -44.06
N ASN A 773 21.72 -8.04 -45.31
CA ASN A 773 22.46 -7.09 -46.17
C ASN A 773 21.59 -6.39 -47.24
N THR A 774 20.27 -6.56 -47.23
CA THR A 774 19.39 -5.82 -48.14
C THR A 774 18.30 -5.10 -47.36
N ASN A 775 18.50 -3.79 -47.19
CA ASN A 775 17.55 -2.73 -46.86
C ASN A 775 16.35 -3.07 -45.98
N GLY A 776 16.29 -2.38 -44.84
CA GLY A 776 15.18 -2.44 -43.87
C GLY A 776 13.81 -2.28 -44.51
N SER A 777 13.09 -3.40 -44.58
CA SER A 777 11.64 -3.47 -44.58
C SER A 777 11.25 -4.94 -44.71
N VAL A 778 11.15 -5.65 -43.58
CA VAL A 778 10.38 -6.89 -43.56
C VAL A 778 9.39 -6.81 -42.41
N ARG A 779 8.16 -6.44 -42.80
CA ARG A 779 6.92 -6.72 -42.07
C ARG A 779 6.90 -8.19 -41.69
N THR A 780 6.54 -8.51 -40.44
CA THR A 780 5.89 -9.79 -40.14
C THR A 780 4.88 -9.63 -38.99
N ALA A 781 3.93 -10.57 -39.01
CA ALA A 781 2.52 -10.47 -38.64
C ALA A 781 2.20 -10.50 -37.14
#